data_AF-A0A8C0LTK4-F1
#
_entry.id   AF-A0A8C0LTK4-F1
#
_cell.length_a   1.000
_cell.length_b   1.000
_cell.length_c   1.000
_cell.angle_alpha   90.00
_cell.angle_beta   90.00
_cell.angle_gamma   90.00
#
_symmetry.space_group_name_H-M   'P 1'
#
loop_
_entity.id
_entity.type
_entity.pdbx_description
1 polymer ?
#
loop_
_entity_poly.entity_id
_entity_poly.type
_entity_poly.pdbx_seq_one_letter_code
_entity_poly.pdbx_strand_id
1 'polypeptide(L)'
;MTSAGTSSSTWPMWVLSLTGASSRSGPTGCWSSSRPGFELMGSPSQRFTDFEDKRQVLAWKELVSLLARRYIGRYGLSYVSKWNFETWNEPDHHDFDNVTMTLQGFLNYYDACSEGLRAASPALRLGGPGDSFHPWPRSPLCWGLLEHCHNGTNFFTGELGVRLDYISLHKKGAGSSIYILEQEQATVQQIRRLFPKFADTPVYNDEADPLVGWALPQPWRADVTYAAMVVKVVAQHQNPPRANGSAALRPALLSNDNAFLSFHPHPFTQRTLTARFQVNDTEPPHVQLLRKPVLTAMALLALLDGRQLWAEVSRGGTVLDSNHTVGVLASAHLPAGPRDAWRATVLLYASDDTRAHAARAVPVTLRLLGVPRGPGLVYVTLALDNPRCSPHGEWQRLGRPVFPTAEEFRRMRAAEDPVAEAPRPFPASGRLTLSVELRLPSLLLLHVCARPEKPPGPVTRLRALPLTRGQVLLVWSDERVGSKCVSALSPRAWGPPAAVPPPGPPLAATVPTGSLQCSSPPPPPPPPPRLPPHGGPDLTPCLAWVGAPAGKVCRWRPGSSPLPTPRAACGPCRESPGPRGGLRGGMRLSPPRPPTWVPVLLPSDPPGACGPMRSSSPRMEKCTRPSAGSHPPLTCLCSAQVCLPPCALPLAAPFLGLSPRPLGCGPGFAEPGATEL
;
A
#
# COMPACT_ATOMS: atom_id res chain seq x y z
N MET A 1 -58.39 1.73 -27.17
CA MET A 1 -57.49 1.64 -28.34
C MET A 1 -56.51 2.80 -28.21
N THR A 2 -55.22 2.61 -27.87
CA THR A 2 -54.10 2.06 -28.67
C THR A 2 -53.80 2.90 -29.91
N SER A 3 -52.58 3.34 -30.23
CA SER A 3 -51.21 3.10 -29.69
C SER A 3 -50.59 4.41 -29.11
N ALA A 4 -49.57 4.46 -28.24
CA ALA A 4 -48.33 3.70 -28.04
C ALA A 4 -47.19 4.06 -29.03
N GLY A 5 -46.23 4.86 -28.55
CA GLY A 5 -44.96 5.20 -29.21
C GLY A 5 -43.86 5.38 -28.15
N THR A 6 -42.69 4.77 -28.34
CA THR A 6 -41.75 4.47 -27.25
C THR A 6 -40.62 5.50 -27.09
N SER A 7 -40.53 6.14 -25.93
CA SER A 7 -39.35 6.91 -25.52
C SER A 7 -38.29 5.99 -24.91
N SER A 8 -37.13 5.87 -25.55
CA SER A 8 -36.01 5.03 -25.08
C SER A 8 -35.26 5.68 -23.90
N SER A 9 -35.61 5.28 -22.68
CA SER A 9 -34.96 5.76 -21.45
C SER A 9 -33.57 5.16 -21.24
N THR A 10 -32.54 5.73 -21.87
CA THR A 10 -31.13 5.43 -21.55
C THR A 10 -30.70 6.22 -20.31
N TRP A 11 -30.57 5.51 -19.19
CA TRP A 11 -30.23 6.08 -17.88
C TRP A 11 -28.75 6.49 -17.83
N PRO A 12 -28.40 7.67 -17.27
CA PRO A 12 -27.01 8.04 -17.05
C PRO A 12 -26.39 7.17 -15.94
N MET A 13 -25.24 6.59 -16.23
CA MET A 13 -24.46 5.80 -15.26
C MET A 13 -23.87 6.71 -14.18
N TRP A 14 -23.89 6.25 -12.93
CA TRP A 14 -23.33 6.95 -11.77
C TRP A 14 -21.83 6.71 -11.70
N VAL A 15 -21.03 7.75 -11.46
CA VAL A 15 -19.56 7.65 -11.37
C VAL A 15 -19.10 8.44 -10.14
N LEU A 16 -18.51 7.75 -9.15
CA LEU A 16 -17.85 8.44 -8.03
C LEU A 16 -16.50 9.03 -8.47
N SER A 17 -16.30 10.32 -8.19
CA SER A 17 -15.01 10.99 -8.34
C SER A 17 -14.04 10.51 -7.26
N LEU A 18 -12.91 9.92 -7.66
CA LEU A 18 -11.88 9.39 -6.76
C LEU A 18 -10.69 10.36 -6.65
N THR A 19 -10.94 11.59 -6.19
CA THR A 19 -9.88 12.48 -5.70
C THR A 19 -10.19 13.01 -4.31
N GLY A 20 -9.29 12.78 -3.35
CA GLY A 20 -9.37 13.38 -2.02
C GLY A 20 -8.84 14.81 -2.04
N ALA A 21 -9.61 15.77 -1.52
CA ALA A 21 -9.29 17.20 -1.56
C ALA A 21 -8.10 17.60 -0.64
N SER A 22 -6.86 17.35 -1.10
CA SER A 22 -5.65 17.90 -0.47
C SER A 22 -5.46 19.37 -0.85
N SER A 23 -5.51 20.26 0.13
CA SER A 23 -5.41 21.71 -0.12
C SER A 23 -3.98 22.18 -0.51
N ARG A 24 -3.96 23.24 -1.34
CA ARG A 24 -2.82 24.07 -1.77
C ARG A 24 -1.75 23.38 -2.67
N SER A 25 -1.83 23.76 -3.95
CA SER A 25 -0.71 24.03 -4.88
C SER A 25 0.46 23.02 -4.95
N GLY A 26 0.46 22.22 -6.02
CA GLY A 26 1.64 21.54 -6.58
C GLY A 26 1.53 21.53 -8.12
N PRO A 27 2.64 21.68 -8.87
CA PRO A 27 2.62 21.89 -10.32
C PRO A 27 2.22 20.64 -11.13
N THR A 28 1.92 20.86 -12.41
CA THR A 28 1.38 19.88 -13.36
C THR A 28 2.24 18.64 -13.57
N GLY A 29 1.66 17.47 -13.34
CA GLY A 29 2.20 16.15 -13.69
C GLY A 29 1.07 15.12 -13.85
N CYS A 30 1.39 13.86 -14.18
CA CYS A 30 0.36 12.82 -14.30
C CYS A 30 -0.38 12.62 -12.95
N TRP A 31 0.38 12.63 -11.86
CA TRP A 31 -0.02 12.49 -10.46
C TRP A 31 -1.09 13.50 -10.02
N SER A 32 -2.29 13.00 -9.78
CA SER A 32 -3.40 13.73 -9.14
C SER A 32 -3.24 13.70 -7.62
N SER A 33 -2.66 14.76 -7.05
CA SER A 33 -2.55 15.02 -5.58
C SER A 33 -1.80 14.01 -4.70
N SER A 34 -1.42 12.83 -5.22
CA SER A 34 -0.65 11.82 -4.51
C SER A 34 0.74 12.34 -4.09
N ARG A 35 1.19 11.90 -2.92
CA ARG A 35 2.55 12.12 -2.39
C ARG A 35 3.22 10.75 -2.25
N PRO A 36 4.54 10.65 -2.43
CA PRO A 36 5.26 9.43 -2.12
C PRO A 36 5.30 9.20 -0.59
N GLY A 37 5.12 7.94 -0.17
CA GLY A 37 6.08 7.38 0.77
C GLY A 37 7.40 7.27 0.00
N PHE A 38 8.44 7.90 0.51
CA PHE A 38 9.74 8.04 -0.17
C PHE A 38 10.76 7.23 0.61
N GLU A 39 10.72 5.92 0.39
CA GLU A 39 11.75 5.00 0.84
C GLU A 39 13.09 5.39 0.22
N LEU A 40 14.10 5.55 1.08
CA LEU A 40 15.47 5.81 0.67
C LEU A 40 16.14 4.46 0.33
N MET A 41 15.54 3.74 -0.62
CA MET A 41 15.81 2.33 -0.95
C MET A 41 16.53 2.19 -2.30
N GLY A 42 17.36 1.15 -2.42
CA GLY A 42 18.03 0.74 -3.66
C GLY A 42 19.39 1.40 -3.90
N SER A 43 20.17 0.83 -4.82
CA SER A 43 21.54 1.27 -5.15
C SER A 43 21.64 1.85 -6.57
N PRO A 44 21.68 3.19 -6.74
CA PRO A 44 21.79 3.82 -8.06
C PRO A 44 23.00 3.34 -8.86
N SER A 45 22.74 2.62 -9.96
CA SER A 45 23.77 1.98 -10.80
C SER A 45 24.75 1.09 -10.03
N GLN A 46 24.29 0.41 -8.97
CA GLN A 46 25.09 -0.45 -8.09
C GLN A 46 26.30 0.28 -7.42
N ARG A 47 26.21 1.61 -7.28
CA ARG A 47 27.29 2.46 -6.72
C ARG A 47 27.47 2.29 -5.20
N PHE A 48 26.42 1.88 -4.50
CA PHE A 48 26.43 1.59 -3.07
C PHE A 48 26.33 0.08 -2.88
N THR A 49 27.27 -0.50 -2.15
CA THR A 49 27.42 -1.95 -1.95
C THR A 49 27.68 -2.31 -0.49
N ASP A 50 28.13 -1.36 0.33
CA ASP A 50 28.50 -1.57 1.73
C ASP A 50 28.30 -0.27 2.52
N PHE A 51 27.52 -0.32 3.60
CA PHE A 51 27.27 0.82 4.48
C PHE A 51 28.17 0.85 5.74
N GLU A 52 29.14 -0.05 5.88
CA GLU A 52 30.28 0.14 6.78
C GLU A 52 31.45 0.89 6.11
N ASP A 53 31.53 0.92 4.78
CA ASP A 53 32.43 1.84 4.06
C ASP A 53 32.01 3.30 4.28
N LYS A 54 32.78 3.98 5.12
CA LYS A 54 32.60 5.41 5.46
C LYS A 54 32.52 6.31 4.22
N ARG A 55 33.17 5.96 3.09
CA ARG A 55 33.08 6.73 1.84
C ARG A 55 31.69 6.64 1.22
N GLN A 56 31.06 5.49 1.31
CA GLN A 56 29.70 5.25 0.82
C GLN A 56 28.66 5.91 1.74
N VAL A 57 28.85 5.83 3.07
CA VAL A 57 28.03 6.53 4.06
C VAL A 57 28.04 8.06 3.83
N LEU A 58 29.22 8.66 3.65
CA LEU A 58 29.36 10.08 3.29
C LEU A 58 28.68 10.42 1.95
N ALA A 59 28.87 9.58 0.93
CA ALA A 59 28.28 9.78 -0.40
C ALA A 59 26.75 9.61 -0.40
N TRP A 60 26.20 8.77 0.47
CA TRP A 60 24.76 8.56 0.62
C TRP A 60 24.08 9.78 1.25
N LYS A 61 24.69 10.35 2.31
CA LYS A 61 24.23 11.62 2.90
C LYS A 61 24.12 12.72 1.84
N GLU A 62 25.12 12.83 0.97
CA GLU A 62 25.10 13.84 -0.09
C GLU A 62 24.10 13.52 -1.19
N LEU A 63 23.90 12.25 -1.56
CA LEU A 63 22.83 11.83 -2.47
C LEU A 63 21.45 12.23 -1.92
N VAL A 64 21.16 11.94 -0.65
CA VAL A 64 19.88 12.29 0.00
C VAL A 64 19.69 13.81 0.08
N SER A 65 20.72 14.56 0.45
CA SER A 65 20.76 16.04 0.42
C SER A 65 20.43 16.59 -0.97
N LEU A 66 21.09 16.10 -2.03
CA LEU A 66 20.89 16.53 -3.41
C LEU A 66 19.50 16.17 -3.95
N LEU A 67 18.99 14.97 -3.64
CA LEU A 67 17.62 14.55 -4.01
C LEU A 67 16.56 15.42 -3.33
N ALA A 68 16.68 15.65 -2.03
CA ALA A 68 15.76 16.47 -1.27
C ALA A 68 15.78 17.93 -1.75
N ARG A 69 16.97 18.54 -1.91
CA ARG A 69 17.12 19.90 -2.48
C ARG A 69 16.54 19.99 -3.90
N ARG A 70 16.77 19.00 -4.76
CA ARG A 70 16.21 18.91 -6.12
C ARG A 70 14.68 18.88 -6.12
N TYR A 71 14.05 18.09 -5.24
CA TYR A 71 12.59 18.00 -5.17
C TYR A 71 11.96 19.21 -4.48
N ILE A 72 12.62 19.81 -3.48
CA ILE A 72 12.23 21.12 -2.91
C ILE A 72 12.24 22.18 -4.00
N GLY A 73 13.29 22.27 -4.82
CA GLY A 73 13.36 23.23 -5.93
C GLY A 73 12.33 22.98 -7.04
N ARG A 74 11.89 21.72 -7.23
CA ARG A 74 10.92 21.34 -8.28
C ARG A 74 9.45 21.46 -7.85
N TYR A 75 9.14 21.21 -6.58
CA TYR A 75 7.75 21.12 -6.08
C TYR A 75 7.42 22.11 -4.95
N GLY A 76 8.43 22.81 -4.40
CA GLY A 76 8.32 23.71 -3.26
C GLY A 76 8.38 22.97 -1.92
N LEU A 77 9.04 23.56 -0.92
CA LEU A 77 9.21 22.95 0.41
C LEU A 77 7.86 22.56 1.05
N SER A 78 6.81 23.40 0.89
CA SER A 78 5.46 23.12 1.41
C SER A 78 4.75 21.92 0.75
N TYR A 79 5.29 21.37 -0.33
CA TYR A 79 4.85 20.08 -0.89
C TYR A 79 5.69 18.92 -0.35
N VAL A 80 7.00 19.08 -0.29
CA VAL A 80 7.96 18.02 0.07
C VAL A 80 7.99 17.73 1.59
N SER A 81 7.76 18.73 2.45
CA SER A 81 7.60 18.52 3.91
C SER A 81 6.40 17.62 4.27
N LYS A 82 5.45 17.48 3.35
CA LYS A 82 4.26 16.63 3.47
C LYS A 82 4.47 15.21 2.95
N TRP A 83 5.69 14.86 2.50
CA TRP A 83 6.08 13.49 2.18
C TRP A 83 6.47 12.77 3.46
N ASN A 84 6.39 11.44 3.43
CA ASN A 84 7.01 10.56 4.41
C ASN A 84 8.33 10.12 3.79
N PHE A 85 9.50 10.48 4.33
CA PHE A 85 10.74 9.81 3.94
C PHE A 85 10.95 8.62 4.87
N GLU A 86 11.31 7.48 4.31
CA GLU A 86 11.31 6.17 4.96
C GLU A 86 12.70 5.53 4.84
N THR A 87 12.99 4.56 5.69
CA THR A 87 14.12 3.64 5.53
C THR A 87 13.98 2.74 4.29
N TRP A 88 14.95 1.84 4.09
CA TRP A 88 14.82 0.69 3.21
C TRP A 88 13.72 -0.24 3.74
N ASN A 89 12.91 -0.82 2.86
CA ASN A 89 11.80 -1.72 3.19
C ASN A 89 12.26 -3.01 3.90
N GLU A 90 11.53 -3.46 4.91
CA GLU A 90 11.69 -4.74 5.63
C GLU A 90 13.17 -5.16 5.84
N PRO A 91 13.99 -4.35 6.55
CA PRO A 91 15.43 -4.59 6.71
C PRO A 91 15.80 -5.92 7.40
N ASP A 92 14.94 -6.46 8.26
CA ASP A 92 15.14 -7.77 8.90
C ASP A 92 14.68 -8.95 8.02
N HIS A 93 14.07 -8.67 6.86
CA HIS A 93 13.82 -9.66 5.79
C HIS A 93 14.96 -9.74 4.76
N HIS A 94 15.93 -8.82 4.85
CA HIS A 94 17.21 -8.83 4.12
C HIS A 94 17.14 -8.68 2.58
N ASP A 95 16.07 -8.10 2.03
CA ASP A 95 15.94 -7.83 0.59
C ASP A 95 16.73 -6.57 0.17
N PHE A 96 18.06 -6.72 0.09
CA PHE A 96 19.03 -5.64 -0.14
C PHE A 96 19.72 -5.68 -1.53
N ASP A 97 19.21 -6.46 -2.49
CA ASP A 97 19.89 -6.78 -3.76
C ASP A 97 21.36 -7.24 -3.52
N ASN A 98 22.34 -6.46 -4.02
CA ASN A 98 23.78 -6.68 -3.89
C ASN A 98 24.41 -5.80 -2.80
N VAL A 99 23.63 -5.24 -1.87
CA VAL A 99 24.12 -4.36 -0.81
C VAL A 99 24.33 -5.14 0.49
N THR A 100 25.56 -5.11 1.01
CA THR A 100 25.86 -5.54 2.37
C THR A 100 25.30 -4.53 3.37
N MET A 101 24.22 -4.91 4.05
CA MET A 101 23.60 -4.14 5.13
C MET A 101 23.68 -4.94 6.44
N THR A 102 24.76 -4.74 7.19
CA THR A 102 24.86 -5.24 8.58
C THR A 102 24.00 -4.37 9.51
N LEU A 103 23.88 -4.74 10.79
CA LEU A 103 23.27 -3.86 11.78
C LEU A 103 23.97 -2.49 11.84
N GLN A 104 25.30 -2.46 11.92
CA GLN A 104 26.05 -1.20 11.95
C GLN A 104 25.93 -0.42 10.64
N GLY A 105 25.94 -1.12 9.50
CA GLY A 105 25.66 -0.53 8.19
C GLY A 105 24.29 0.14 8.14
N PHE A 106 23.24 -0.50 8.68
CA PHE A 106 21.89 0.07 8.73
C PHE A 106 21.80 1.33 9.60
N LEU A 107 22.53 1.38 10.73
CA LEU A 107 22.61 2.58 11.57
C LEU A 107 23.37 3.73 10.86
N ASN A 108 24.50 3.42 10.20
CA ASN A 108 25.26 4.39 9.41
C ASN A 108 24.42 4.95 8.23
N TYR A 109 23.68 4.07 7.56
CA TYR A 109 22.70 4.40 6.52
C TYR A 109 21.60 5.32 7.06
N TYR A 110 21.05 5.02 8.24
CA TYR A 110 20.00 5.83 8.86
C TYR A 110 20.49 7.25 9.17
N ASP A 111 21.68 7.37 9.77
CA ASP A 111 22.28 8.67 10.07
C ASP A 111 22.54 9.48 8.79
N ALA A 112 22.97 8.81 7.72
CA ALA A 112 23.19 9.44 6.42
C ALA A 112 21.87 9.91 5.79
N CYS A 113 20.78 9.15 5.93
CA CYS A 113 19.43 9.59 5.56
C CYS A 113 18.97 10.79 6.40
N SER A 114 19.13 10.74 7.73
CA SER A 114 18.66 11.78 8.64
C SER A 114 19.39 13.10 8.43
N GLU A 115 20.73 13.06 8.38
CA GLU A 115 21.59 14.23 8.16
C GLU A 115 21.57 14.72 6.70
N GLY A 116 21.29 13.85 5.74
CA GLY A 116 21.04 14.24 4.35
C GLY A 116 19.78 15.08 4.21
N LEU A 117 18.70 14.66 4.87
CA LEU A 117 17.44 15.42 4.94
C LEU A 117 17.60 16.70 5.77
N ARG A 118 18.25 16.66 6.94
CA ARG A 118 18.54 17.83 7.81
C ARG A 118 19.31 18.91 7.04
N ALA A 119 20.30 18.52 6.24
CA ALA A 119 21.08 19.41 5.38
C ALA A 119 20.30 19.97 4.16
N ALA A 120 19.14 19.41 3.81
CA ALA A 120 18.25 19.95 2.77
C ALA A 120 17.17 20.86 3.36
N SER A 121 16.50 20.43 4.44
CA SER A 121 15.65 21.26 5.30
C SER A 121 15.23 20.48 6.57
N PRO A 122 15.29 21.09 7.77
CA PRO A 122 14.77 20.47 9.00
C PRO A 122 13.24 20.34 9.02
N ALA A 123 12.52 20.83 8.00
CA ALA A 123 11.08 20.68 7.86
C ALA A 123 10.66 19.41 7.09
N LEU A 124 11.61 18.54 6.71
CA LEU A 124 11.32 17.21 6.16
C LEU A 124 11.12 16.20 7.29
N ARG A 125 10.40 15.10 7.04
CA ARG A 125 10.12 14.05 8.04
C ARG A 125 10.73 12.71 7.62
N LEU A 126 11.41 12.03 8.53
CA LEU A 126 12.05 10.72 8.37
C LEU A 126 11.53 9.73 9.43
N GLY A 127 11.11 8.55 9.00
CA GLY A 127 10.78 7.43 9.87
C GLY A 127 11.43 6.12 9.43
N GLY A 128 11.04 5.04 10.09
CA GLY A 128 11.54 3.67 9.90
C GLY A 128 11.12 2.79 11.08
N PRO A 129 11.47 1.50 11.09
CA PRO A 129 12.20 0.74 10.07
C PRO A 129 11.35 0.22 8.89
N GLY A 130 10.01 0.19 9.00
CA GLY A 130 9.15 -0.44 7.99
C GLY A 130 9.25 -1.97 7.98
N ASP A 131 9.00 -2.62 9.12
CA ASP A 131 9.09 -4.09 9.27
C ASP A 131 8.18 -4.65 10.39
N SER A 132 8.14 -5.97 10.51
CA SER A 132 7.29 -6.76 11.40
C SER A 132 7.57 -6.64 12.90
N PHE A 133 8.69 -6.06 13.36
CA PHE A 133 9.08 -5.99 14.79
C PHE A 133 8.81 -7.30 15.56
N HIS A 134 9.39 -8.41 15.10
CA HIS A 134 9.26 -9.68 15.80
C HIS A 134 9.99 -9.62 17.16
N PRO A 135 9.53 -10.36 18.18
CA PRO A 135 10.19 -10.41 19.49
C PRO A 135 11.68 -10.75 19.37
N TRP A 136 12.50 -10.07 20.18
CA TRP A 136 13.96 -10.30 20.23
C TRP A 136 14.27 -11.80 20.42
N PRO A 137 15.26 -12.37 19.69
CA PRO A 137 16.25 -11.71 18.84
C PRO A 137 15.85 -11.58 17.35
N ARG A 138 14.58 -11.75 16.96
CA ARG A 138 14.20 -11.99 15.54
C ARG A 138 14.22 -10.78 14.60
N SER A 139 14.10 -9.55 15.11
CA SER A 139 14.16 -8.33 14.28
C SER A 139 15.28 -7.40 14.78
N PRO A 140 16.56 -7.78 14.63
CA PRO A 140 17.69 -7.05 15.19
C PRO A 140 17.86 -5.63 14.62
N LEU A 141 17.61 -5.38 13.33
CA LEU A 141 17.73 -4.05 12.73
C LEU A 141 16.60 -3.14 13.21
N CYS A 142 15.38 -3.66 13.42
CA CYS A 142 14.28 -2.90 14.00
C CYS A 142 14.56 -2.43 15.43
N TRP A 143 14.91 -3.36 16.32
CA TRP A 143 15.16 -3.02 17.73
C TRP A 143 16.45 -2.22 17.90
N GLY A 144 17.47 -2.51 17.08
CA GLY A 144 18.73 -1.76 17.04
C GLY A 144 18.56 -0.31 16.54
N LEU A 145 17.71 -0.07 15.53
CA LEU A 145 17.40 1.30 15.09
C LEU A 145 16.72 2.11 16.20
N LEU A 146 15.78 1.52 16.94
CA LEU A 146 15.13 2.23 18.05
C LEU A 146 16.12 2.53 19.19
N GLU A 147 17.00 1.60 19.56
CA GLU A 147 18.04 1.87 20.56
C GLU A 147 19.04 2.94 20.08
N HIS A 148 19.45 2.90 18.81
CA HIS A 148 20.34 3.90 18.21
C HIS A 148 19.73 5.31 18.20
N CYS A 149 18.47 5.44 17.76
CA CYS A 149 17.76 6.71 17.80
C CYS A 149 17.49 7.17 19.25
N HIS A 150 17.35 6.25 20.20
CA HIS A 150 17.05 6.58 21.59
C HIS A 150 18.31 6.98 22.39
N ASN A 151 19.42 6.26 22.28
CA ASN A 151 20.64 6.41 23.08
C ASN A 151 21.97 6.29 22.30
N GLY A 152 21.93 5.88 21.02
CA GLY A 152 23.12 5.72 20.18
C GLY A 152 23.85 7.03 19.89
N THR A 153 24.93 6.97 19.12
CA THR A 153 25.76 8.13 18.76
C THR A 153 25.69 8.37 17.26
N ASN A 154 25.27 9.56 16.84
CA ASN A 154 25.17 9.91 15.42
C ASN A 154 26.55 9.88 14.72
N PHE A 155 26.66 9.12 13.63
CA PHE A 155 27.89 8.92 12.85
C PHE A 155 28.56 10.23 12.37
N PHE A 156 27.79 11.29 12.13
CA PHE A 156 28.28 12.54 11.56
C PHE A 156 28.49 13.64 12.60
N THR A 157 27.64 13.73 13.62
CA THR A 157 27.66 14.84 14.59
C THR A 157 28.26 14.46 15.95
N GLY A 158 28.29 13.17 16.28
CA GLY A 158 28.64 12.71 17.64
C GLY A 158 27.57 13.03 18.70
N GLU A 159 26.41 13.55 18.30
CA GLU A 159 25.28 13.79 19.20
C GLU A 159 24.71 12.46 19.72
N LEU A 160 24.23 12.44 20.98
CA LEU A 160 23.57 11.28 21.58
C LEU A 160 22.06 11.27 21.26
N GLY A 161 21.59 10.13 20.75
CA GLY A 161 20.27 9.98 20.14
C GLY A 161 20.22 10.53 18.72
N VAL A 162 19.26 10.04 17.93
CA VAL A 162 19.05 10.45 16.54
C VAL A 162 17.57 10.72 16.31
N ARG A 163 17.31 11.77 15.53
CA ARG A 163 15.97 12.16 15.05
C ARG A 163 15.23 10.97 14.43
N LEU A 164 14.03 10.71 14.93
CA LEU A 164 13.08 9.71 14.44
C LEU A 164 11.67 10.31 14.49
N ASP A 165 11.16 10.81 13.36
CA ASP A 165 9.94 11.64 13.31
C ASP A 165 8.64 10.80 13.35
N TYR A 166 8.72 9.51 13.06
CA TYR A 166 7.67 8.49 13.24
C TYR A 166 8.28 7.08 13.23
N ILE A 167 7.52 6.08 13.71
CA ILE A 167 7.87 4.66 13.68
C ILE A 167 6.92 3.91 12.74
N SER A 168 7.45 3.21 11.74
CA SER A 168 6.72 2.40 10.76
C SER A 168 6.86 0.91 11.06
N LEU A 169 5.75 0.17 10.99
CA LEU A 169 5.70 -1.26 11.29
C LEU A 169 4.75 -2.02 10.35
N HIS A 170 5.08 -3.25 10.00
CA HIS A 170 4.29 -4.06 9.06
C HIS A 170 3.54 -5.16 9.81
N LYS A 171 2.25 -4.93 10.12
CA LYS A 171 1.42 -5.94 10.81
C LYS A 171 0.29 -6.40 9.91
N LYS A 172 0.38 -7.66 9.48
CA LYS A 172 -0.53 -8.31 8.53
C LYS A 172 -1.45 -9.30 9.25
N GLY A 173 -2.70 -9.40 8.82
CA GLY A 173 -3.79 -10.06 9.54
C GLY A 173 -3.84 -11.60 9.47
N ALA A 174 -3.00 -12.25 8.65
CA ALA A 174 -3.03 -13.71 8.44
C ALA A 174 -4.42 -14.30 8.08
N GLY A 175 -5.30 -13.50 7.47
CA GLY A 175 -6.68 -13.85 7.13
C GLY A 175 -7.74 -13.39 8.14
N SER A 176 -7.33 -12.84 9.29
CA SER A 176 -8.13 -12.18 10.32
C SER A 176 -8.04 -10.66 10.22
N SER A 177 -9.10 -9.92 10.55
CA SER A 177 -9.07 -8.45 10.60
C SER A 177 -8.46 -7.92 11.90
N ILE A 178 -8.94 -8.40 13.04
CA ILE A 178 -8.55 -7.89 14.37
C ILE A 178 -7.10 -8.21 14.72
N TYR A 179 -6.54 -9.29 14.17
CA TYR A 179 -5.16 -9.71 14.43
C TYR A 179 -4.10 -8.69 13.96
N ILE A 180 -4.47 -7.75 13.07
CA ILE A 180 -3.64 -6.58 12.74
C ILE A 180 -3.45 -5.72 14.00
N LEU A 181 -4.56 -5.20 14.53
CA LEU A 181 -4.60 -4.30 15.69
C LEU A 181 -4.03 -4.96 16.96
N GLU A 182 -4.25 -6.26 17.15
CA GLU A 182 -3.69 -7.02 18.29
C GLU A 182 -2.14 -7.05 18.25
N GLN A 183 -1.55 -7.30 17.07
CA GLN A 183 -0.10 -7.29 16.90
C GLN A 183 0.50 -5.88 16.99
N GLU A 184 -0.18 -4.86 16.45
CA GLU A 184 0.21 -3.46 16.60
C GLU A 184 0.26 -3.07 18.08
N GLN A 185 -0.82 -3.34 18.83
CA GLN A 185 -0.90 -3.02 20.27
C GLN A 185 0.21 -3.70 21.06
N ALA A 186 0.47 -4.99 20.81
CA ALA A 186 1.55 -5.72 21.48
C ALA A 186 2.94 -5.10 21.18
N THR A 187 3.25 -4.79 19.92
CA THR A 187 4.53 -4.17 19.54
C THR A 187 4.66 -2.75 20.10
N VAL A 188 3.64 -1.89 20.01
CA VAL A 188 3.72 -0.52 20.53
C VAL A 188 3.79 -0.49 22.07
N GLN A 189 3.12 -1.42 22.76
CA GLN A 189 3.29 -1.59 24.21
C GLN A 189 4.70 -2.07 24.59
N GLN A 190 5.41 -2.80 23.72
CA GLN A 190 6.83 -3.13 23.93
C GLN A 190 7.72 -1.90 23.67
N ILE A 191 7.52 -1.19 22.54
CA ILE A 191 8.27 0.02 22.19
C ILE A 191 8.18 1.06 23.32
N ARG A 192 6.97 1.36 23.81
CA ARG A 192 6.73 2.32 24.91
C ARG A 192 7.38 1.94 26.25
N ARG A 193 7.66 0.66 26.49
CA ARG A 193 8.33 0.19 27.73
C ARG A 193 9.85 0.21 27.62
N LEU A 194 10.40 0.02 26.42
CA LEU A 194 11.84 0.01 26.17
C LEU A 194 12.39 1.42 25.87
N PHE A 195 11.62 2.22 25.12
CA PHE A 195 12.06 3.51 24.57
C PHE A 195 11.11 4.64 25.02
N PRO A 196 11.15 5.06 26.31
CA PRO A 196 10.21 6.04 26.85
C PRO A 196 10.25 7.42 26.13
N LYS A 197 11.38 7.80 25.51
CA LYS A 197 11.44 9.02 24.66
C LYS A 197 10.49 8.97 23.45
N PHE A 198 10.04 7.78 23.04
CA PHE A 198 9.14 7.57 21.90
C PHE A 198 7.69 7.29 22.31
N ALA A 199 7.28 7.62 23.55
CA ALA A 199 5.92 7.38 24.04
C ALA A 199 4.82 8.00 23.15
N ASP A 200 5.09 9.20 22.64
CA ASP A 200 4.22 10.01 21.78
C ASP A 200 4.64 10.05 20.31
N THR A 201 5.70 9.31 19.92
CA THR A 201 6.14 9.23 18.51
C THR A 201 5.03 8.61 17.67
N PRO A 202 4.63 9.22 16.53
CA PRO A 202 3.59 8.67 15.67
C PRO A 202 3.95 7.27 15.18
N VAL A 203 3.01 6.33 15.31
CA VAL A 203 3.14 4.97 14.77
C VAL A 203 2.32 4.83 13.50
N TYR A 204 2.92 4.27 12.45
CA TYR A 204 2.25 3.91 11.20
C TYR A 204 2.17 2.38 11.06
N ASN A 205 1.15 1.89 10.35
CA ASN A 205 1.18 0.55 9.75
C ASN A 205 1.01 0.66 8.23
N ASP A 206 2.16 0.63 7.56
CA ASP A 206 2.36 1.03 6.15
C ASP A 206 1.89 -0.05 5.18
N GLU A 207 1.89 -1.31 5.64
CA GLU A 207 1.35 -2.46 4.95
C GLU A 207 0.40 -3.30 5.84
N ALA A 208 -0.69 -2.68 6.30
CA ALA A 208 -1.72 -3.26 7.17
C ALA A 208 -2.66 -4.24 6.44
N ASP A 209 -2.09 -5.26 5.80
CA ASP A 209 -2.83 -6.12 4.88
C ASP A 209 -3.57 -7.27 5.58
N PRO A 210 -4.75 -7.68 5.09
CA PRO A 210 -5.39 -8.92 5.52
C PRO A 210 -4.51 -10.18 5.39
N LEU A 211 -3.63 -10.25 4.39
CA LEU A 211 -2.74 -11.38 4.15
C LEU A 211 -1.50 -10.95 3.35
N VAL A 212 -0.34 -11.49 3.73
CA VAL A 212 0.96 -11.36 3.06
C VAL A 212 0.95 -11.94 1.63
N GLY A 213 2.02 -11.70 0.86
CA GLY A 213 2.19 -12.22 -0.50
C GLY A 213 1.14 -11.67 -1.46
N TRP A 214 1.32 -10.43 -1.91
CA TRP A 214 0.35 -9.70 -2.74
C TRP A 214 -0.06 -10.47 -4.02
N ALA A 215 0.90 -11.17 -4.64
CA ALA A 215 0.73 -11.91 -5.88
C ALA A 215 -0.01 -13.25 -5.73
N LEU A 216 -0.22 -13.75 -4.51
CA LEU A 216 -0.93 -15.01 -4.26
C LEU A 216 -2.40 -14.89 -4.71
N PRO A 217 -2.90 -15.74 -5.64
CA PRO A 217 -4.28 -15.70 -6.07
C PRO A 217 -5.22 -16.13 -4.94
N GLN A 218 -6.15 -15.25 -4.58
CA GLN A 218 -7.17 -15.47 -3.56
C GLN A 218 -8.53 -14.99 -4.09
N PRO A 219 -9.60 -15.83 -4.05
CA PRO A 219 -10.92 -15.41 -4.54
C PRO A 219 -11.47 -14.15 -3.86
N TRP A 220 -11.29 -14.03 -2.54
CA TRP A 220 -11.79 -12.89 -1.75
C TRP A 220 -11.08 -11.56 -2.09
N ARG A 221 -9.84 -11.59 -2.63
CA ARG A 221 -9.10 -10.39 -3.09
C ARG A 221 -9.71 -9.76 -4.35
N ALA A 222 -10.65 -10.43 -5.01
CA ALA A 222 -11.23 -10.01 -6.29
C ALA A 222 -12.44 -9.08 -6.19
N ASP A 223 -13.19 -9.13 -5.09
CA ASP A 223 -14.56 -8.58 -5.01
C ASP A 223 -14.85 -7.82 -3.70
N VAL A 224 -16.12 -7.69 -3.31
CA VAL A 224 -16.56 -6.94 -2.12
C VAL A 224 -16.09 -7.62 -0.82
N THR A 225 -15.61 -8.86 -0.85
CA THR A 225 -15.07 -9.55 0.35
C THR A 225 -13.86 -8.78 0.91
N TYR A 226 -12.84 -8.53 0.08
CA TYR A 226 -11.71 -7.69 0.47
C TYR A 226 -12.14 -6.25 0.77
N ALA A 227 -13.03 -5.67 -0.04
CA ALA A 227 -13.51 -4.30 0.14
C ALA A 227 -14.16 -4.07 1.52
N ALA A 228 -15.04 -4.99 1.95
CA ALA A 228 -15.70 -4.92 3.25
C ALA A 228 -14.74 -5.25 4.40
N MET A 229 -13.74 -6.11 4.18
CA MET A 229 -12.70 -6.38 5.17
C MET A 229 -11.79 -5.16 5.41
N VAL A 230 -11.43 -4.40 4.38
CA VAL A 230 -10.66 -3.14 4.54
C VAL A 230 -11.44 -2.12 5.38
N VAL A 231 -12.74 -1.93 5.12
CA VAL A 231 -13.58 -1.03 5.92
C VAL A 231 -13.71 -1.54 7.37
N LYS A 232 -13.82 -2.85 7.58
CA LYS A 232 -13.82 -3.46 8.93
C LYS A 232 -12.52 -3.20 9.69
N VAL A 233 -11.37 -3.36 9.03
CA VAL A 233 -10.05 -3.04 9.61
C VAL A 233 -9.99 -1.55 9.99
N VAL A 234 -10.34 -0.62 9.09
CA VAL A 234 -10.36 0.82 9.41
C VAL A 234 -11.32 1.13 10.57
N ALA A 235 -12.49 0.48 10.62
CA ALA A 235 -13.43 0.63 11.73
C ALA A 235 -12.88 0.13 13.06
N GLN A 236 -12.13 -0.98 13.08
CA GLN A 236 -11.46 -1.49 14.27
C GLN A 236 -10.37 -0.54 14.81
N HIS A 237 -9.63 0.14 13.94
CA HIS A 237 -8.58 1.09 14.38
C HIS A 237 -9.17 2.43 14.86
N GLN A 238 -10.32 2.86 14.32
CA GLN A 238 -11.04 4.04 14.82
C GLN A 238 -11.82 3.75 16.13
N ASN A 239 -12.46 2.58 16.19
CA ASN A 239 -13.27 2.08 17.30
C ASN A 239 -12.61 0.82 17.92
N PRO A 240 -11.41 0.93 18.50
CA PRO A 240 -10.72 -0.21 19.10
C PRO A 240 -11.56 -0.82 20.23
N PRO A 241 -11.54 -2.17 20.40
CA PRO A 241 -12.21 -2.82 21.51
C PRO A 241 -11.82 -2.20 22.86
N ARG A 242 -12.75 -2.16 23.81
CA ARG A 242 -12.50 -1.63 25.16
C ARG A 242 -11.64 -2.61 25.97
N ALA A 243 -10.33 -2.58 25.74
CA ALA A 243 -9.35 -3.20 26.62
C ALA A 243 -9.37 -2.51 28.00
N ASN A 244 -9.23 -3.29 29.08
CA ASN A 244 -9.24 -2.75 30.43
C ASN A 244 -7.99 -1.88 30.69
N GLY A 245 -8.19 -0.60 31.02
CA GLY A 245 -7.18 0.31 31.58
C GLY A 245 -6.12 0.87 30.62
N SER A 246 -5.87 0.25 29.46
CA SER A 246 -4.87 0.74 28.50
C SER A 246 -5.43 1.81 27.56
N ALA A 247 -4.69 2.90 27.37
CA ALA A 247 -5.00 3.89 26.33
C ALA A 247 -4.92 3.23 24.95
N ALA A 248 -6.06 3.12 24.27
CA ALA A 248 -6.18 2.35 23.03
C ALA A 248 -5.30 2.94 21.92
N LEU A 249 -4.57 2.06 21.21
CA LEU A 249 -3.72 2.45 20.10
C LEU A 249 -4.57 2.99 18.95
N ARG A 250 -4.10 4.10 18.36
CA ARG A 250 -4.57 4.65 17.10
C ARG A 250 -3.34 5.00 16.26
N PRO A 251 -2.99 4.21 15.24
CA PRO A 251 -1.92 4.58 14.31
C PRO A 251 -2.23 5.93 13.65
N ALA A 252 -1.19 6.74 13.45
CA ALA A 252 -1.32 8.02 12.74
C ALA A 252 -1.46 7.84 11.22
N LEU A 253 -1.10 6.65 10.71
CA LEU A 253 -1.31 6.21 9.33
C LEU A 253 -1.60 4.70 9.33
N LEU A 254 -2.55 4.30 8.50
CA LEU A 254 -2.78 2.91 8.15
C LEU A 254 -2.90 2.84 6.62
N SER A 255 -2.07 2.02 5.99
CA SER A 255 -2.05 1.81 4.55
C SER A 255 -2.35 0.35 4.21
N ASN A 256 -2.78 0.10 2.99
CA ASN A 256 -2.98 -1.24 2.44
C ASN A 256 -2.15 -1.29 1.17
N ASP A 257 -1.13 -2.14 1.13
CA ASP A 257 -0.22 -2.19 0.00
C ASP A 257 -0.86 -3.00 -1.14
N ASN A 258 -1.62 -2.30 -1.96
CA ASN A 258 -2.43 -2.89 -3.03
C ASN A 258 -2.34 -2.10 -4.33
N ALA A 259 -1.30 -1.27 -4.50
CA ALA A 259 -1.06 -0.48 -5.71
C ALA A 259 -0.55 -1.32 -6.91
N PHE A 260 -0.20 -2.59 -6.71
CA PHE A 260 0.37 -3.46 -7.75
C PHE A 260 -0.51 -3.63 -8.98
N LEU A 261 0.15 -3.88 -10.12
CA LEU A 261 -0.50 -4.31 -11.36
C LEU A 261 -0.58 -5.84 -11.43
N SER A 262 -1.80 -6.38 -11.49
CA SER A 262 -2.05 -7.82 -11.54
C SER A 262 -1.47 -8.48 -12.79
N PHE A 263 -1.02 -9.73 -12.67
CA PHE A 263 -0.50 -10.54 -13.78
C PHE A 263 -1.52 -11.58 -14.28
N HIS A 264 -1.38 -11.99 -15.54
CA HIS A 264 -2.05 -13.20 -16.06
C HIS A 264 -1.51 -14.45 -15.31
N PRO A 265 -2.35 -15.48 -15.02
CA PRO A 265 -3.78 -15.63 -15.31
C PRO A 265 -4.70 -15.14 -14.19
N HIS A 266 -4.27 -14.16 -13.39
CA HIS A 266 -4.90 -13.75 -12.13
C HIS A 266 -5.27 -12.25 -12.08
N PRO A 267 -5.97 -11.68 -13.10
CA PRO A 267 -6.22 -10.25 -13.19
C PRO A 267 -7.00 -9.71 -11.97
N PHE A 268 -7.92 -10.49 -11.40
CA PHE A 268 -8.72 -10.05 -10.25
C PHE A 268 -8.20 -10.55 -8.90
N THR A 269 -7.62 -11.75 -8.80
CA THR A 269 -7.42 -12.47 -7.53
C THR A 269 -6.15 -12.10 -6.76
N GLN A 270 -5.34 -11.17 -7.27
CA GLN A 270 -4.17 -10.62 -6.55
C GLN A 270 -4.54 -9.41 -5.69
N ARG A 271 -3.67 -9.01 -4.74
CA ARG A 271 -3.88 -7.88 -3.81
C ARG A 271 -3.67 -6.55 -4.56
N THR A 272 -4.67 -6.17 -5.35
CA THR A 272 -4.61 -5.00 -6.24
C THR A 272 -5.86 -4.12 -6.13
N LEU A 273 -5.72 -2.79 -6.33
CA LEU A 273 -6.82 -1.83 -6.50
C LEU A 273 -7.51 -1.98 -7.86
N THR A 274 -6.77 -2.40 -8.89
CA THR A 274 -7.26 -2.57 -10.26
C THR A 274 -6.96 -3.96 -10.80
N ALA A 275 -7.84 -4.48 -11.64
CA ALA A 275 -7.56 -5.65 -12.47
C ALA A 275 -7.00 -5.19 -13.82
N ARG A 276 -5.76 -5.62 -14.13
CA ARG A 276 -5.06 -5.33 -15.38
C ARG A 276 -5.29 -6.43 -16.41
N PHE A 277 -5.69 -6.01 -17.61
CA PHE A 277 -5.75 -6.83 -18.82
C PHE A 277 -4.75 -6.28 -19.85
N GLN A 278 -3.95 -7.17 -20.42
CA GLN A 278 -3.02 -6.88 -21.52
C GLN A 278 -3.65 -7.49 -22.79
N VAL A 279 -4.21 -6.63 -23.63
CA VAL A 279 -5.08 -7.00 -24.76
C VAL A 279 -4.21 -7.10 -26.01
N ASN A 280 -3.55 -8.27 -26.13
CA ASN A 280 -2.42 -8.49 -27.04
C ASN A 280 -2.84 -8.90 -28.46
N ASP A 281 -4.13 -9.13 -28.67
CA ASP A 281 -4.80 -9.45 -29.95
C ASP A 281 -5.23 -8.19 -30.72
N THR A 282 -4.74 -7.01 -30.32
CA THR A 282 -4.98 -5.73 -31.00
C THR A 282 -3.68 -5.14 -31.53
N GLU A 283 -3.78 -4.30 -32.57
CA GLU A 283 -2.63 -3.62 -33.17
C GLU A 283 -2.76 -2.09 -33.03
N PRO A 284 -1.84 -1.41 -32.30
CA PRO A 284 -0.87 -2.00 -31.38
C PRO A 284 -1.55 -2.64 -30.13
N PRO A 285 -0.87 -3.59 -29.46
CA PRO A 285 -1.33 -4.13 -28.18
C PRO A 285 -1.58 -3.02 -27.15
N HIS A 286 -2.64 -3.16 -26.34
CA HIS A 286 -3.01 -2.14 -25.37
C HIS A 286 -3.34 -2.70 -23.99
N VAL A 287 -3.42 -1.81 -23.00
CA VAL A 287 -3.71 -2.17 -21.60
C VAL A 287 -5.06 -1.58 -21.18
N GLN A 288 -5.84 -2.40 -20.49
CA GLN A 288 -7.12 -2.00 -19.89
C GLN A 288 -7.05 -2.25 -18.38
N LEU A 289 -7.51 -1.27 -17.60
CA LEU A 289 -7.71 -1.42 -16.15
C LEU A 289 -9.21 -1.44 -15.85
N LEU A 290 -9.61 -2.30 -14.92
CA LEU A 290 -10.92 -2.29 -14.27
C LEU A 290 -10.72 -1.96 -12.78
N ARG A 291 -11.55 -1.07 -12.23
CA ARG A 291 -11.55 -0.76 -10.79
C ARG A 291 -12.16 -1.92 -10.02
N LYS A 292 -11.43 -2.45 -9.04
CA LYS A 292 -11.94 -3.52 -8.17
C LYS A 292 -12.74 -2.91 -7.01
N PRO A 293 -13.69 -3.65 -6.40
CA PRO A 293 -14.57 -3.07 -5.38
C PRO A 293 -13.85 -2.50 -4.14
N VAL A 294 -12.62 -2.95 -3.85
CA VAL A 294 -11.78 -2.35 -2.79
C VAL A 294 -11.46 -0.87 -3.08
N LEU A 295 -11.13 -0.52 -4.33
CA LEU A 295 -10.90 0.87 -4.72
C LEU A 295 -12.20 1.69 -4.70
N THR A 296 -13.35 1.08 -5.03
CA THR A 296 -14.67 1.71 -4.84
C THR A 296 -15.00 1.92 -3.36
N ALA A 297 -14.60 1.02 -2.47
CA ALA A 297 -14.76 1.20 -1.01
C ALA A 297 -13.88 2.34 -0.45
N MET A 298 -12.70 2.60 -1.04
CA MET A 298 -11.92 3.80 -0.69
C MET A 298 -12.68 5.10 -1.03
N ALA A 299 -13.50 5.11 -2.09
CA ALA A 299 -14.39 6.24 -2.39
C ALA A 299 -15.49 6.43 -1.33
N LEU A 300 -16.04 5.33 -0.80
CA LEU A 300 -17.01 5.38 0.30
C LEU A 300 -16.37 5.88 1.61
N LEU A 301 -15.15 5.45 1.92
CA LEU A 301 -14.39 5.97 3.07
C LEU A 301 -14.09 7.48 2.93
N ALA A 302 -13.78 7.96 1.72
CA ALA A 302 -13.52 9.39 1.46
C ALA A 302 -14.76 10.30 1.71
N LEU A 303 -15.98 9.74 1.74
CA LEU A 303 -17.19 10.47 2.10
C LEU A 303 -17.36 10.69 3.61
N LEU A 304 -16.53 10.08 4.47
CA LEU A 304 -16.48 10.41 5.89
C LEU A 304 -15.92 11.83 6.10
N ASP A 305 -16.47 12.56 7.06
CA ASP A 305 -16.11 13.95 7.37
C ASP A 305 -15.43 14.08 8.76
N GLY A 306 -14.79 15.23 9.01
CA GLY A 306 -13.77 15.39 10.06
C GLY A 306 -14.21 15.28 11.53
N ARG A 307 -15.50 15.05 11.82
CA ARG A 307 -16.01 14.84 13.19
C ARG A 307 -16.71 13.49 13.27
N GLN A 308 -16.18 12.56 14.06
CA GLN A 308 -16.86 11.30 14.38
C GLN A 308 -18.18 11.56 15.12
N LEU A 309 -19.21 10.79 14.79
CA LEU A 309 -20.48 10.73 15.52
C LEU A 309 -20.49 9.54 16.48
N TRP A 310 -21.24 9.65 17.57
CA TRP A 310 -21.60 8.48 18.38
C TRP A 310 -22.47 7.53 17.55
N ALA A 311 -22.18 6.24 17.63
CA ALA A 311 -22.97 5.17 17.06
C ALA A 311 -22.81 3.90 17.92
N GLU A 312 -23.84 3.07 17.93
CA GLU A 312 -23.88 1.80 18.64
C GLU A 312 -24.44 0.73 17.69
N VAL A 313 -23.89 -0.48 17.76
CA VAL A 313 -24.45 -1.67 17.12
C VAL A 313 -24.84 -2.63 18.22
N SER A 314 -26.03 -3.22 18.15
CA SER A 314 -26.50 -4.17 19.15
C SER A 314 -27.39 -5.25 18.55
N ARG A 315 -27.43 -6.42 19.19
CA ARG A 315 -28.22 -7.59 18.75
C ARG A 315 -28.78 -8.31 19.97
N GLY A 316 -30.11 -8.33 20.10
CA GLY A 316 -30.79 -8.97 21.24
C GLY A 316 -30.52 -8.28 22.59
N GLY A 317 -30.24 -6.97 22.58
CA GLY A 317 -29.85 -6.19 23.76
C GLY A 317 -28.34 -6.14 24.01
N THR A 318 -27.57 -7.11 23.51
CA THR A 318 -26.09 -7.10 23.62
C THR A 318 -25.48 -6.08 22.66
N VAL A 319 -24.72 -5.12 23.18
CA VAL A 319 -23.88 -4.19 22.38
C VAL A 319 -22.71 -4.94 21.75
N LEU A 320 -22.43 -4.66 20.49
CA LEU A 320 -21.35 -5.22 19.68
C LEU A 320 -20.37 -4.11 19.29
N ASP A 321 -19.08 -4.38 19.41
CA ASP A 321 -18.01 -3.48 18.95
C ASP A 321 -17.58 -3.78 17.50
N SER A 322 -16.52 -3.13 17.01
CA SER A 322 -16.00 -3.37 15.66
C SER A 322 -15.25 -4.71 15.50
N ASN A 323 -15.08 -5.52 16.56
CA ASN A 323 -14.59 -6.90 16.46
C ASN A 323 -15.69 -7.91 16.06
N HIS A 324 -16.78 -7.42 15.48
CA HIS A 324 -17.92 -8.23 15.03
C HIS A 324 -18.08 -8.20 13.50
N THR A 325 -18.91 -9.12 12.98
CA THR A 325 -19.14 -9.24 11.52
C THR A 325 -20.01 -8.13 10.93
N VAL A 326 -20.66 -7.32 11.76
CA VAL A 326 -21.35 -6.08 11.37
C VAL A 326 -20.86 -4.96 12.27
N GLY A 327 -20.56 -3.80 11.67
CA GLY A 327 -20.14 -2.61 12.40
C GLY A 327 -20.38 -1.33 11.60
N VAL A 328 -19.98 -0.19 12.17
CA VAL A 328 -20.31 1.13 11.65
C VAL A 328 -19.19 2.15 11.86
N LEU A 329 -18.99 3.01 10.86
CA LEU A 329 -18.31 4.30 10.98
C LEU A 329 -19.33 5.42 10.72
N ALA A 330 -19.43 6.39 11.63
CA ALA A 330 -20.35 7.51 11.51
C ALA A 330 -19.61 8.83 11.70
N SER A 331 -19.91 9.82 10.85
CA SER A 331 -19.27 11.13 10.87
C SER A 331 -20.24 12.24 10.47
N ALA A 332 -19.90 13.48 10.83
CA ALA A 332 -20.62 14.68 10.45
C ALA A 332 -19.67 15.81 10.01
N HIS A 333 -20.22 16.75 9.26
CA HIS A 333 -19.54 17.95 8.79
C HIS A 333 -20.13 19.21 9.42
N LEU A 334 -19.27 20.18 9.71
CA LEU A 334 -19.67 21.54 10.10
C LEU A 334 -19.44 22.48 8.91
N PRO A 335 -20.47 23.19 8.41
CA PRO A 335 -20.40 23.93 7.16
C PRO A 335 -19.42 25.10 7.19
N ALA A 336 -18.64 25.24 6.12
CA ALA A 336 -17.66 26.30 5.91
C ALA A 336 -18.02 27.19 4.70
N GLY A 337 -19.00 28.08 4.88
CA GLY A 337 -19.39 29.08 3.88
C GLY A 337 -20.38 28.60 2.81
N PRO A 338 -20.72 29.45 1.82
CA PRO A 338 -21.97 29.33 1.05
C PRO A 338 -22.00 28.26 -0.06
N ARG A 339 -20.88 27.58 -0.34
CA ARG A 339 -20.81 26.41 -1.24
C ARG A 339 -20.82 25.08 -0.49
N ASP A 340 -21.03 25.13 0.82
CA ASP A 340 -20.94 24.01 1.74
C ASP A 340 -22.19 23.97 2.65
N ALA A 341 -22.45 22.83 3.27
CA ALA A 341 -23.64 22.60 4.09
C ALA A 341 -23.39 21.48 5.11
N TRP A 342 -24.23 21.40 6.14
CA TRP A 342 -24.16 20.29 7.09
C TRP A 342 -24.35 18.94 6.37
N ARG A 343 -23.54 17.95 6.75
CA ARG A 343 -23.60 16.57 6.26
C ARG A 343 -23.50 15.59 7.41
N ALA A 344 -24.02 14.38 7.20
CA ALA A 344 -23.61 13.20 7.93
C ALA A 344 -23.37 12.02 6.98
N THR A 345 -22.39 11.19 7.30
CA THR A 345 -22.04 9.97 6.57
C THR A 345 -22.00 8.82 7.54
N VAL A 346 -22.81 7.79 7.30
CA VAL A 346 -22.84 6.54 8.07
C VAL A 346 -22.51 5.39 7.13
N LEU A 347 -21.34 4.78 7.32
CA LEU A 347 -20.84 3.64 6.56
C LEU A 347 -20.97 2.37 7.41
N LEU A 348 -21.90 1.50 7.03
CA LEU A 348 -22.09 0.16 7.58
C LEU A 348 -21.26 -0.85 6.78
N TYR A 349 -20.67 -1.82 7.48
CA TYR A 349 -20.06 -3.00 6.86
C TYR A 349 -20.70 -4.29 7.35
N ALA A 350 -20.70 -5.29 6.47
CA ALA A 350 -20.91 -6.70 6.80
C ALA A 350 -19.73 -7.50 6.24
N SER A 351 -18.86 -8.03 7.12
CA SER A 351 -17.64 -8.76 6.74
C SER A 351 -17.26 -9.84 7.77
N ASP A 352 -17.14 -11.08 7.27
CA ASP A 352 -16.56 -12.22 7.98
C ASP A 352 -15.11 -12.45 7.53
N ASP A 353 -14.36 -11.34 7.47
CA ASP A 353 -12.98 -11.24 7.01
C ASP A 353 -12.82 -11.79 5.58
N THR A 354 -12.02 -12.84 5.42
CA THR A 354 -11.73 -13.49 4.13
C THR A 354 -12.85 -14.42 3.63
N ARG A 355 -13.95 -14.58 4.38
CA ARG A 355 -15.06 -15.51 4.07
C ARG A 355 -16.29 -14.77 3.54
N ALA A 356 -16.83 -15.29 2.43
CA ALA A 356 -18.10 -14.85 1.85
C ALA A 356 -19.20 -15.89 2.07
N HIS A 357 -20.43 -15.43 2.32
CA HIS A 357 -21.59 -16.24 2.68
C HIS A 357 -22.78 -15.85 1.79
N ALA A 358 -22.73 -16.18 0.49
CA ALA A 358 -23.66 -15.65 -0.52
C ALA A 358 -25.16 -15.83 -0.21
N ALA A 359 -25.53 -16.94 0.45
CA ALA A 359 -26.90 -17.24 0.86
C ALA A 359 -27.37 -16.45 2.10
N ARG A 360 -26.46 -15.77 2.83
CA ARG A 360 -26.77 -15.10 4.09
C ARG A 360 -27.22 -13.65 3.86
N ALA A 361 -28.46 -13.38 4.22
CA ALA A 361 -28.95 -12.04 4.52
C ALA A 361 -28.71 -11.71 6.00
N VAL A 362 -28.52 -10.44 6.31
CA VAL A 362 -28.36 -9.90 7.66
C VAL A 362 -29.30 -8.68 7.79
N PRO A 363 -30.47 -8.83 8.43
CA PRO A 363 -31.40 -7.72 8.62
C PRO A 363 -30.82 -6.73 9.64
N VAL A 364 -30.77 -5.45 9.26
CA VAL A 364 -30.27 -4.33 10.07
C VAL A 364 -31.34 -3.25 10.12
N THR A 365 -31.62 -2.73 11.32
CA THR A 365 -32.46 -1.54 11.52
C THR A 365 -31.57 -0.36 11.85
N LEU A 366 -31.22 0.44 10.84
CA LEU A 366 -30.46 1.68 11.04
C LEU A 366 -31.40 2.76 11.59
N ARG A 367 -31.06 3.34 12.75
CA ARG A 367 -31.79 4.45 13.38
C ARG A 367 -30.88 5.67 13.49
N LEU A 368 -31.08 6.66 12.62
CA LEU A 368 -30.39 7.95 12.68
C LEU A 368 -31.27 8.96 13.42
N LEU A 369 -30.72 9.54 14.48
CA LEU A 369 -31.40 10.45 15.41
C LEU A 369 -30.63 11.76 15.53
N GLY A 370 -31.30 12.85 15.92
CA GLY A 370 -30.65 14.12 16.24
C GLY A 370 -30.11 14.88 15.03
N VAL A 371 -30.64 14.64 13.83
CA VAL A 371 -30.25 15.39 12.62
C VAL A 371 -30.70 16.86 12.79
N PRO A 372 -29.78 17.84 12.68
CA PRO A 372 -30.13 19.24 12.84
C PRO A 372 -31.02 19.72 11.68
N ARG A 373 -31.88 20.70 11.95
CA ARG A 373 -32.68 21.35 10.89
C ARG A 373 -31.75 22.05 9.90
N GLY A 374 -32.01 21.87 8.61
CA GLY A 374 -31.25 22.48 7.52
C GLY A 374 -32.07 22.59 6.23
N PRO A 375 -31.69 23.49 5.31
CA PRO A 375 -32.42 23.68 4.06
C PRO A 375 -32.34 22.43 3.18
N GLY A 376 -33.48 21.99 2.64
CA GLY A 376 -33.55 20.94 1.61
C GLY A 376 -32.84 19.64 1.98
N LEU A 377 -32.92 19.19 3.24
CA LEU A 377 -32.31 17.95 3.70
C LEU A 377 -32.76 16.75 2.86
N VAL A 378 -31.79 16.02 2.31
CA VAL A 378 -31.99 14.77 1.57
C VAL A 378 -31.05 13.68 2.08
N TYR A 379 -31.37 12.42 1.78
CA TYR A 379 -30.48 11.29 1.97
C TYR A 379 -30.34 10.43 0.72
N VAL A 380 -29.18 9.78 0.59
CA VAL A 380 -28.80 8.85 -0.48
C VAL A 380 -28.19 7.61 0.16
N THR A 381 -28.51 6.44 -0.38
CA THR A 381 -27.87 5.16 -0.07
C THR A 381 -26.97 4.72 -1.23
N LEU A 382 -25.75 4.26 -0.90
CA LEU A 382 -24.81 3.63 -1.83
C LEU A 382 -24.46 2.23 -1.30
N ALA A 383 -24.73 1.18 -2.08
CA ALA A 383 -24.52 -0.20 -1.64
C ALA A 383 -23.53 -0.97 -2.54
N LEU A 384 -22.64 -1.76 -1.93
CA LEU A 384 -21.78 -2.74 -2.61
C LEU A 384 -22.07 -4.15 -2.11
N ASP A 385 -22.29 -5.10 -3.02
CA ASP A 385 -22.26 -6.54 -2.74
C ASP A 385 -21.78 -7.35 -3.95
N ASN A 386 -21.39 -8.61 -3.72
CA ASN A 386 -20.83 -9.47 -4.77
C ASN A 386 -21.78 -9.77 -5.94
N PRO A 387 -23.11 -9.95 -5.75
CA PRO A 387 -24.04 -10.13 -6.86
C PRO A 387 -24.10 -8.94 -7.83
N ARG A 388 -24.12 -7.70 -7.30
CA ARG A 388 -24.42 -6.47 -8.08
C ARG A 388 -23.17 -5.67 -8.47
N CYS A 389 -22.14 -5.67 -7.63
CA CYS A 389 -21.00 -4.75 -7.70
C CYS A 389 -19.66 -5.50 -7.77
N SER A 390 -19.56 -6.46 -8.69
CA SER A 390 -18.36 -7.28 -8.89
C SER A 390 -18.03 -7.44 -10.37
N PRO A 391 -17.06 -6.67 -10.90
CA PRO A 391 -16.55 -6.84 -12.27
C PRO A 391 -15.91 -8.22 -12.47
N HIS A 392 -15.36 -8.81 -11.40
CA HIS A 392 -14.91 -10.21 -11.37
C HIS A 392 -16.08 -11.17 -11.61
N GLY A 393 -17.25 -10.91 -11.01
CA GLY A 393 -18.48 -11.68 -11.23
C GLY A 393 -18.96 -11.62 -12.68
N GLU A 394 -18.93 -10.44 -13.32
CA GLU A 394 -19.25 -10.33 -14.75
C GLU A 394 -18.20 -11.02 -15.64
N TRP A 395 -16.91 -10.89 -15.35
CA TRP A 395 -15.84 -11.61 -16.06
C TRP A 395 -16.02 -13.13 -15.98
N GLN A 396 -16.45 -13.65 -14.82
CA GLN A 396 -16.80 -15.06 -14.68
C GLN A 396 -18.06 -15.44 -15.46
N ARG A 397 -19.11 -14.61 -15.44
CA ARG A 397 -20.33 -14.80 -16.25
C ARG A 397 -20.07 -14.78 -17.76
N LEU A 398 -19.00 -14.12 -18.20
CA LEU A 398 -18.53 -14.08 -19.59
C LEU A 398 -17.61 -15.25 -19.98
N GLY A 399 -17.39 -16.23 -19.10
CA GLY A 399 -16.52 -17.38 -19.40
C GLY A 399 -15.02 -17.09 -19.21
N ARG A 400 -14.66 -16.01 -18.51
CA ARG A 400 -13.29 -15.58 -18.19
C ARG A 400 -12.40 -15.29 -19.43
N PRO A 401 -12.84 -14.41 -20.36
CA PRO A 401 -12.03 -14.03 -21.52
C PRO A 401 -10.65 -13.49 -21.13
N VAL A 402 -9.60 -13.97 -21.79
CA VAL A 402 -8.21 -13.52 -21.57
C VAL A 402 -7.97 -12.16 -22.22
N PHE A 403 -8.53 -11.97 -23.41
CA PHE A 403 -8.61 -10.69 -24.13
C PHE A 403 -10.09 -10.32 -24.29
N PRO A 404 -10.68 -9.56 -23.36
CA PRO A 404 -12.08 -9.17 -23.45
C PRO A 404 -12.31 -8.17 -24.59
N THR A 405 -13.42 -8.34 -25.30
CA THR A 405 -13.88 -7.36 -26.31
C THR A 405 -14.25 -6.03 -25.66
N ALA A 406 -14.36 -4.97 -26.49
CA ALA A 406 -14.81 -3.66 -26.04
C ALA A 406 -16.23 -3.67 -25.41
N GLU A 407 -17.08 -4.65 -25.74
CA GLU A 407 -18.40 -4.81 -25.14
C GLU A 407 -18.34 -5.53 -23.79
N GLU A 408 -17.53 -6.58 -23.68
CA GLU A 408 -17.26 -7.25 -22.40
C GLU A 408 -16.62 -6.30 -21.38
N PHE A 409 -15.72 -5.42 -21.82
CA PHE A 409 -15.21 -4.34 -20.97
C PHE A 409 -16.29 -3.36 -20.51
N ARG A 410 -17.28 -3.01 -21.35
CA ARG A 410 -18.43 -2.17 -20.90
C ARG A 410 -19.26 -2.91 -19.86
N ARG A 411 -19.53 -4.20 -20.08
CA ARG A 411 -20.32 -5.05 -19.18
C ARG A 411 -19.62 -5.23 -17.82
N MET A 412 -18.31 -5.46 -17.79
CA MET A 412 -17.54 -5.51 -16.54
C MET A 412 -17.49 -4.14 -15.85
N ARG A 413 -17.35 -3.04 -16.59
CA ARG A 413 -17.34 -1.67 -16.04
C ARG A 413 -18.66 -1.26 -15.39
N ALA A 414 -19.78 -1.74 -15.91
CA ALA A 414 -21.11 -1.50 -15.35
C ALA A 414 -21.31 -2.06 -13.92
N ALA A 415 -20.36 -2.85 -13.40
CA ALA A 415 -20.37 -3.40 -12.04
C ALA A 415 -19.29 -2.80 -11.11
N GLU A 416 -18.58 -1.73 -11.51
CA GLU A 416 -17.54 -1.08 -10.68
C GLU A 416 -18.08 -0.14 -9.60
N ASP A 417 -19.16 0.59 -9.89
CA ASP A 417 -19.77 1.59 -9.02
C ASP A 417 -20.83 0.97 -8.09
N PRO A 418 -21.11 1.59 -6.92
CA PRO A 418 -22.13 1.10 -6.01
C PRO A 418 -23.53 1.30 -6.58
N VAL A 419 -24.46 0.44 -6.16
CA VAL A 419 -25.89 0.67 -6.41
C VAL A 419 -26.33 1.89 -5.61
N ALA A 420 -26.62 2.98 -6.32
CA ALA A 420 -27.06 4.25 -5.76
C ALA A 420 -28.58 4.41 -5.87
N GLU A 421 -29.22 4.86 -4.79
CA GLU A 421 -30.61 5.35 -4.85
C GLU A 421 -30.67 6.85 -5.18
N ALA A 422 -31.77 7.28 -5.82
CA ALA A 422 -32.05 8.69 -6.03
C ALA A 422 -32.22 9.42 -4.68
N PRO A 423 -31.80 10.71 -4.55
CA PRO A 423 -31.94 11.46 -3.31
C PRO A 423 -33.39 11.54 -2.83
N ARG A 424 -33.65 11.05 -1.61
CA ARG A 424 -34.95 11.06 -0.95
C ARG A 424 -35.02 12.22 0.06
N PRO A 425 -36.14 12.96 0.19
CA PRO A 425 -36.29 13.96 1.25
C PRO A 425 -36.11 13.37 2.65
N PHE A 426 -35.39 14.07 3.53
CA PHE A 426 -35.21 13.62 4.92
C PHE A 426 -36.49 13.87 5.74
N PRO A 427 -36.91 12.97 6.64
CA PRO A 427 -38.14 13.16 7.42
C PRO A 427 -38.11 14.41 8.31
N ALA A 428 -39.20 15.19 8.28
CA ALA A 428 -39.36 16.44 9.04
C ALA A 428 -39.27 16.28 10.57
N SER A 429 -39.33 15.05 11.07
CA SER A 429 -39.13 14.69 12.48
C SER A 429 -37.67 14.78 12.97
N GLY A 430 -36.70 14.99 12.07
CA GLY A 430 -35.27 14.97 12.41
C GLY A 430 -34.74 13.56 12.76
N ARG A 431 -35.48 12.51 12.37
CA ARG A 431 -35.19 11.10 12.64
C ARG A 431 -35.44 10.27 11.38
N LEU A 432 -34.55 9.33 11.07
CA LEU A 432 -34.69 8.39 9.96
C LEU A 432 -34.47 6.96 10.46
N THR A 433 -35.41 6.08 10.15
CA THR A 433 -35.29 4.64 10.39
C THR A 433 -35.31 3.92 9.04
N LEU A 434 -34.30 3.09 8.77
CA LEU A 434 -34.22 2.23 7.59
C LEU A 434 -34.07 0.78 8.02
N SER A 435 -34.97 -0.08 7.55
CA SER A 435 -34.80 -1.53 7.60
C SER A 435 -34.14 -1.98 6.31
N VAL A 436 -32.96 -2.59 6.41
CA VAL A 436 -32.15 -3.01 5.25
C VAL A 436 -31.65 -4.44 5.44
N GLU A 437 -31.57 -5.20 4.35
CA GLU A 437 -30.95 -6.53 4.36
C GLU A 437 -29.55 -6.46 3.75
N LEU A 438 -28.53 -6.57 4.60
CA LEU A 438 -27.14 -6.62 4.16
C LEU A 438 -26.78 -8.03 3.72
N ARG A 439 -26.04 -8.16 2.61
CA ARG A 439 -25.38 -9.41 2.23
C ARG A 439 -24.06 -9.56 3.00
N LEU A 440 -23.52 -10.78 3.05
CA LEU A 440 -22.21 -11.03 3.65
C LEU A 440 -21.26 -11.61 2.57
N PRO A 441 -20.33 -10.82 2.00
CA PRO A 441 -19.99 -9.43 2.33
C PRO A 441 -20.96 -8.39 1.77
N SER A 442 -21.00 -7.21 2.40
CA SER A 442 -21.50 -5.97 1.77
C SER A 442 -21.00 -4.71 2.48
N LEU A 443 -21.14 -3.58 1.80
CA LEU A 443 -21.02 -2.22 2.35
C LEU A 443 -22.30 -1.45 2.04
N LEU A 444 -22.75 -0.62 3.00
CA LEU A 444 -23.86 0.32 2.80
C LEU A 444 -23.49 1.67 3.40
N LEU A 445 -23.42 2.69 2.56
CA LEU A 445 -23.22 4.08 2.99
C LEU A 445 -24.54 4.83 2.89
N LEU A 446 -24.97 5.44 4.00
CA LEU A 446 -26.01 6.46 4.05
C LEU A 446 -25.33 7.84 4.11
N HIS A 447 -25.55 8.66 3.09
CA HIS A 447 -25.13 10.07 3.08
C HIS A 447 -26.36 10.96 3.27
N VAL A 448 -26.32 11.85 4.27
CA VAL A 448 -27.36 12.85 4.54
C VAL A 448 -26.76 14.23 4.29
N CYS A 449 -27.44 15.04 3.48
CA CYS A 449 -26.97 16.34 3.03
C CYS A 449 -28.04 17.40 3.23
N ALA A 450 -27.69 18.51 3.90
CA ALA A 450 -28.39 19.76 3.69
C ALA A 450 -27.95 20.38 2.34
N ARG A 451 -28.80 21.19 1.74
CA ARG A 451 -28.55 21.87 0.46
C ARG A 451 -27.68 23.13 0.68
N PRO A 452 -26.49 23.24 0.06
CA PRO A 452 -25.74 24.50 0.06
C PRO A 452 -26.48 25.62 -0.68
N GLU A 453 -26.22 26.88 -0.31
CA GLU A 453 -26.81 28.05 -0.96
C GLU A 453 -26.42 28.14 -2.44
N LYS A 454 -25.14 27.90 -2.72
CA LYS A 454 -24.54 27.98 -4.05
C LYS A 454 -24.30 26.58 -4.62
N PRO A 455 -24.41 26.38 -5.95
CA PRO A 455 -24.14 25.10 -6.59
C PRO A 455 -22.67 24.66 -6.38
N PRO A 456 -22.32 23.41 -6.75
CA PRO A 456 -20.93 22.97 -6.78
C PRO A 456 -20.02 23.90 -7.60
N GLY A 457 -18.74 23.90 -7.27
CA GLY A 457 -17.71 24.58 -8.07
C GLY A 457 -17.28 23.77 -9.29
N PRO A 458 -16.43 24.35 -10.16
CA PRO A 458 -16.02 23.71 -11.40
C PRO A 458 -15.08 22.53 -11.16
N VAL A 459 -15.21 21.50 -11.99
CA VAL A 459 -14.19 20.46 -12.18
C VAL A 459 -12.94 21.08 -12.82
N THR A 460 -11.76 20.59 -12.46
CA THR A 460 -10.46 21.09 -12.94
C THR A 460 -9.60 19.96 -13.50
N ARG A 461 -8.45 20.31 -14.11
CA ARG A 461 -7.40 19.37 -14.56
C ARG A 461 -7.91 18.22 -15.46
N LEU A 462 -8.99 18.46 -16.21
CA LEU A 462 -9.58 17.51 -17.14
C LEU A 462 -8.57 17.11 -18.22
N ARG A 463 -8.40 15.81 -18.42
CA ARG A 463 -7.47 15.19 -19.37
C ARG A 463 -8.15 13.98 -20.03
N ALA A 464 -7.79 13.76 -21.29
CA ALA A 464 -8.21 12.61 -22.08
C ALA A 464 -6.97 11.77 -22.40
N LEU A 465 -6.92 10.53 -21.91
CA LEU A 465 -5.79 9.61 -22.07
C LEU A 465 -6.21 8.48 -23.03
N PRO A 466 -5.58 8.33 -24.21
CA PRO A 466 -5.96 7.29 -25.17
C PRO A 466 -5.69 5.90 -24.60
N LEU A 467 -6.63 4.97 -24.79
CA LEU A 467 -6.48 3.55 -24.42
C LEU A 467 -6.21 2.69 -25.66
N THR A 468 -7.06 2.83 -26.68
CA THR A 468 -6.92 2.19 -28.01
C THR A 468 -7.85 2.90 -28.99
N ARG A 469 -7.93 2.45 -30.25
CA ARG A 469 -8.81 3.03 -31.27
C ARG A 469 -10.27 3.04 -30.78
N GLY A 470 -10.86 4.23 -30.69
CA GLY A 470 -12.23 4.44 -30.20
C GLY A 470 -12.43 4.32 -28.68
N GLN A 471 -11.35 4.28 -27.88
CA GLN A 471 -11.43 4.23 -26.42
C GLN A 471 -10.48 5.22 -25.74
N VAL A 472 -11.00 5.96 -24.76
CA VAL A 472 -10.29 7.00 -24.03
C VAL A 472 -10.68 6.99 -22.56
N LEU A 473 -9.73 7.22 -21.66
CA LEU A 473 -9.96 7.42 -20.24
C LEU A 473 -10.00 8.93 -19.97
N LEU A 474 -11.11 9.41 -19.41
CA LEU A 474 -11.23 10.78 -18.91
C LEU A 474 -10.81 10.82 -17.43
N VAL A 475 -9.94 11.76 -17.07
CA VAL A 475 -9.47 11.99 -15.69
C VAL A 475 -9.55 13.47 -15.38
N TRP A 476 -9.95 13.83 -14.16
CA TRP A 476 -10.10 15.22 -13.72
C TRP A 476 -9.70 15.38 -12.24
N SER A 477 -9.95 16.55 -11.66
CA SER A 477 -9.85 16.80 -10.22
C SER A 477 -11.03 17.64 -9.73
N ASP A 478 -11.55 17.27 -8.56
CA ASP A 478 -12.62 17.95 -7.84
C ASP A 478 -12.12 18.98 -6.81
N GLU A 479 -10.83 19.39 -6.87
CA GLU A 479 -10.18 20.31 -5.90
C GLU A 479 -10.89 21.67 -5.70
N ARG A 480 -11.84 22.03 -6.58
CA ARG A 480 -12.67 23.25 -6.50
C ARG A 480 -14.17 22.99 -6.45
N VAL A 481 -14.64 21.73 -6.42
CA VAL A 481 -16.06 21.36 -6.43
C VAL A 481 -16.75 21.71 -5.11
N GLY A 482 -16.05 21.60 -3.98
CA GLY A 482 -16.51 22.05 -2.66
C GLY A 482 -17.23 20.94 -1.89
N SER A 483 -18.56 20.96 -1.89
CA SER A 483 -19.37 19.99 -1.13
C SER A 483 -19.27 18.57 -1.71
N LYS A 484 -19.24 17.57 -0.83
CA LYS A 484 -19.32 16.13 -1.16
C LYS A 484 -20.70 15.68 -1.65
N CYS A 485 -21.73 16.51 -1.50
CA CYS A 485 -23.12 16.21 -1.89
C CYS A 485 -23.33 16.28 -3.41
N VAL A 486 -22.67 15.40 -4.16
CA VAL A 486 -22.72 15.32 -5.64
C VAL A 486 -23.44 14.04 -6.04
N SER A 487 -24.40 14.13 -6.97
CA SER A 487 -25.11 12.97 -7.51
C SER A 487 -24.27 12.24 -8.56
N ALA A 488 -24.00 12.87 -9.70
CA ALA A 488 -23.07 12.37 -10.71
C ALA A 488 -22.51 13.52 -11.56
N LEU A 489 -21.26 13.39 -12.03
CA LEU A 489 -20.69 14.31 -13.01
C LEU A 489 -21.18 13.92 -14.41
N SER A 490 -22.18 14.65 -14.92
CA SER A 490 -22.81 14.33 -16.20
C SER A 490 -22.00 14.85 -17.41
N PRO A 491 -21.72 14.01 -18.43
CA PRO A 491 -21.13 14.44 -19.70
C PRO A 491 -22.03 15.35 -20.56
N ARG A 492 -23.22 15.76 -20.10
CA ARG A 492 -24.18 16.58 -20.86
C ARG A 492 -23.72 18.01 -21.21
N ALA A 493 -22.52 18.41 -20.78
CA ALA A 493 -21.89 19.67 -21.19
C ALA A 493 -21.04 19.55 -22.48
N TRP A 494 -20.75 18.33 -22.96
CA TRP A 494 -20.08 18.13 -24.25
C TRP A 494 -21.09 18.24 -25.40
N GLY A 495 -21.33 19.46 -25.87
CA GLY A 495 -21.84 19.65 -27.23
C GLY A 495 -20.84 19.09 -28.24
N PRO A 496 -21.28 18.74 -29.47
CA PRO A 496 -20.32 18.42 -30.54
C PRO A 496 -19.37 19.60 -30.73
N PRO A 497 -18.09 19.37 -31.07
CA PRO A 497 -17.21 20.46 -31.44
C PRO A 497 -17.86 21.23 -32.59
N ALA A 498 -17.96 22.57 -32.45
CA ALA A 498 -18.52 23.41 -33.49
C ALA A 498 -17.80 23.10 -34.80
N ALA A 499 -18.56 22.78 -35.85
CA ALA A 499 -18.01 22.35 -37.12
C ALA A 499 -17.04 23.43 -37.63
N VAL A 500 -15.76 23.08 -37.73
CA VAL A 500 -14.75 23.98 -38.31
C VAL A 500 -15.20 24.26 -39.73
N PRO A 501 -15.50 25.52 -40.11
CA PRO A 501 -15.93 25.83 -41.46
C PRO A 501 -14.81 25.45 -42.43
N PRO A 502 -15.12 24.90 -43.62
CA PRO A 502 -14.09 24.60 -44.60
C PRO A 502 -13.33 25.89 -44.97
N PRO A 503 -12.01 25.80 -45.21
CA PRO A 503 -11.23 26.97 -45.59
C PRO A 503 -11.80 27.58 -46.89
N GLY A 504 -12.02 28.89 -46.87
CA GLY A 504 -12.49 29.63 -48.04
C GLY A 504 -11.48 29.60 -49.19
N PRO A 505 -11.92 29.85 -50.44
CA PRO A 505 -11.04 29.83 -51.60
C PRO A 505 -9.93 30.89 -51.47
N PRO A 506 -8.71 30.62 -52.02
CA PRO A 506 -7.58 31.52 -51.89
C PRO A 506 -7.83 32.82 -52.68
N LEU A 507 -7.81 33.95 -51.98
CA LEU A 507 -7.77 35.27 -52.59
C LEU A 507 -6.39 35.49 -53.22
N ALA A 508 -6.36 35.68 -54.54
CA ALA A 508 -5.16 36.08 -55.26
C ALA A 508 -4.84 37.55 -54.97
N ALA A 509 -3.63 37.82 -54.46
CA ALA A 509 -3.09 39.16 -54.32
C ALA A 509 -1.67 39.19 -54.91
N THR A 510 -1.45 40.10 -55.87
CA THR A 510 -0.17 40.26 -56.59
C THR A 510 0.91 40.88 -55.71
N VAL A 511 2.13 40.34 -55.81
CA VAL A 511 3.35 40.92 -55.23
C VAL A 511 4.25 41.41 -56.38
N PRO A 512 4.72 42.68 -56.38
CA PRO A 512 5.55 43.22 -57.45
C PRO A 512 6.98 42.70 -57.41
N THR A 513 7.62 42.61 -58.58
CA THR A 513 9.01 42.17 -58.73
C THR A 513 9.99 43.28 -58.33
N GLY A 514 10.79 43.02 -57.30
CA GLY A 514 11.94 43.86 -56.92
C GLY A 514 13.05 43.01 -56.32
N SER A 515 14.25 43.08 -56.90
CA SER A 515 15.43 42.32 -56.46
C SER A 515 16.32 43.14 -55.54
N LEU A 516 16.74 42.57 -54.40
CA LEU A 516 17.82 43.09 -53.56
C LEU A 516 18.53 41.95 -52.81
N GLN A 517 19.75 42.21 -52.32
CA GLN A 517 20.74 41.18 -52.00
C GLN A 517 20.69 40.69 -50.55
N CYS A 518 21.05 39.41 -50.33
CA CYS A 518 21.24 38.85 -49.00
C CYS A 518 22.42 39.51 -48.27
N SER A 519 22.24 39.82 -46.99
CA SER A 519 23.30 40.31 -46.07
C SER A 519 23.33 39.47 -44.79
N SER A 520 24.52 39.29 -44.22
CA SER A 520 24.79 38.35 -43.13
C SER A 520 24.20 38.75 -41.76
N PRO A 521 23.94 37.78 -40.86
CA PRO A 521 23.47 38.07 -39.49
C PRO A 521 24.55 38.73 -38.61
N PRO A 522 24.16 39.49 -37.56
CA PRO A 522 25.08 40.27 -36.72
C PRO A 522 25.88 39.44 -35.69
N PRO A 523 27.04 39.94 -35.22
CA PRO A 523 27.89 39.26 -34.24
C PRO A 523 27.42 39.41 -32.77
N PRO A 524 27.89 38.54 -31.85
CA PRO A 524 27.57 38.58 -30.42
C PRO A 524 28.33 39.69 -29.64
N PRO A 525 27.85 40.06 -28.43
CA PRO A 525 28.41 41.16 -27.63
C PRO A 525 29.75 40.84 -26.92
N PRO A 526 30.54 41.87 -26.55
CA PRO A 526 31.88 41.72 -25.98
C PRO A 526 31.90 41.42 -24.46
N PRO A 527 33.02 40.87 -23.92
CA PRO A 527 33.21 40.55 -22.51
C PRO A 527 33.65 41.76 -21.64
N PRO A 528 33.51 41.68 -20.30
CA PRO A 528 33.90 42.75 -19.37
C PRO A 528 35.43 42.92 -19.20
N PRO A 529 35.89 44.10 -18.71
CA PRO A 529 37.31 44.47 -18.65
C PRO A 529 38.11 43.79 -17.51
N ARG A 530 39.43 43.80 -17.63
CA ARG A 530 40.40 43.26 -16.65
C ARG A 530 40.92 44.33 -15.68
N LEU A 531 41.31 43.91 -14.48
CA LEU A 531 42.09 44.68 -13.50
C LEU A 531 43.59 44.28 -13.53
N PRO A 532 44.52 45.15 -13.09
CA PRO A 532 45.96 44.91 -13.13
C PRO A 532 46.49 44.05 -11.94
N PRO A 533 47.74 43.52 -12.02
CA PRO A 533 48.28 42.54 -11.07
C PRO A 533 49.28 43.10 -10.05
N HIS A 534 49.40 42.43 -8.88
CA HIS A 534 50.56 42.27 -7.96
C HIS A 534 50.00 41.56 -6.68
N GLY A 535 50.63 40.61 -5.99
CA GLY A 535 51.82 39.77 -6.19
C GLY A 535 51.68 38.46 -5.38
N GLY A 536 52.60 37.49 -5.53
CA GLY A 536 52.50 36.14 -4.90
C GLY A 536 53.11 36.04 -3.47
N PRO A 537 53.42 34.84 -2.95
CA PRO A 537 53.46 33.52 -3.62
C PRO A 537 52.74 32.36 -2.86
N ASP A 538 52.88 31.13 -3.40
CA ASP A 538 52.77 29.79 -2.76
C ASP A 538 51.45 29.35 -2.07
N LEU A 539 50.91 28.13 -2.18
CA LEU A 539 51.11 26.88 -2.96
C LEU A 539 49.71 26.16 -2.97
N THR A 540 49.36 25.06 -3.64
CA THR A 540 50.03 23.98 -4.43
C THR A 540 49.10 23.61 -5.65
N PRO A 541 49.22 22.49 -6.41
CA PRO A 541 48.66 22.44 -7.78
C PRO A 541 47.25 21.84 -7.96
N CYS A 542 46.57 22.26 -9.03
CA CYS A 542 45.52 21.49 -9.71
C CYS A 542 46.08 20.88 -11.03
N LEU A 543 45.63 19.69 -11.41
CA LEU A 543 45.97 19.05 -12.69
C LEU A 543 44.97 19.42 -13.79
N ALA A 544 45.49 19.65 -15.00
CA ALA A 544 44.72 20.17 -16.13
C ALA A 544 44.08 19.08 -17.01
N TRP A 545 43.06 19.45 -17.78
CA TRP A 545 42.52 18.67 -18.89
C TRP A 545 42.99 19.26 -20.24
N VAL A 546 43.34 18.37 -21.17
CA VAL A 546 43.59 18.64 -22.60
C VAL A 546 42.64 17.74 -23.39
N GLY A 547 42.21 18.12 -24.60
CA GLY A 547 41.18 17.36 -25.33
C GLY A 547 41.10 17.60 -26.84
N ALA A 548 39.95 17.22 -27.43
CA ALA A 548 39.64 17.18 -28.87
C ALA A 548 40.36 16.05 -29.66
N PRO A 549 39.88 15.62 -30.86
CA PRO A 549 38.83 16.20 -31.71
C PRO A 549 37.64 15.25 -32.05
N ALA A 550 36.82 15.65 -33.04
CA ALA A 550 35.45 15.15 -33.26
C ALA A 550 35.28 14.12 -34.41
N GLY A 551 34.15 13.41 -34.42
CA GLY A 551 33.73 12.44 -35.45
C GLY A 551 32.27 12.62 -35.90
N LYS A 552 31.95 12.21 -37.14
CA LYS A 552 30.72 12.54 -37.88
C LYS A 552 29.45 11.83 -37.37
N VAL A 553 28.28 12.46 -37.58
CA VAL A 553 26.93 11.91 -37.34
C VAL A 553 26.30 11.43 -38.65
N CYS A 554 25.66 10.25 -38.63
CA CYS A 554 24.81 9.76 -39.72
C CYS A 554 23.37 9.50 -39.23
N ARG A 555 22.37 9.89 -40.02
CA ARG A 555 20.95 9.55 -39.80
C ARG A 555 20.58 8.31 -40.62
N TRP A 556 19.66 7.50 -40.10
CA TRP A 556 18.99 6.43 -40.86
C TRP A 556 17.57 6.85 -41.29
N ARG A 557 17.11 6.32 -42.44
CA ARG A 557 15.72 6.33 -42.90
C ARG A 557 15.40 4.96 -43.48
N PRO A 558 14.18 4.41 -43.30
CA PRO A 558 13.76 3.16 -43.94
C PRO A 558 13.23 3.39 -45.37
N GLY A 559 13.35 2.37 -46.24
CA GLY A 559 12.74 2.38 -47.58
C GLY A 559 12.82 1.02 -48.33
N SER A 560 11.66 0.54 -48.79
CA SER A 560 11.40 -0.36 -49.94
C SER A 560 12.33 -1.56 -50.29
N SER A 561 11.76 -2.78 -50.14
CA SER A 561 11.56 -3.92 -51.10
C SER A 561 12.43 -4.08 -52.38
N PRO A 562 12.57 -5.30 -53.01
CA PRO A 562 11.68 -6.48 -52.95
C PRO A 562 12.35 -7.90 -52.90
N LEU A 563 11.54 -8.95 -53.14
CA LEU A 563 11.85 -10.41 -53.22
C LEU A 563 12.56 -10.86 -54.53
N PRO A 564 13.17 -12.07 -54.58
CA PRO A 564 12.51 -13.23 -55.22
C PRO A 564 12.73 -14.62 -54.53
N THR A 565 12.04 -15.66 -55.02
CA THR A 565 12.17 -17.09 -54.62
C THR A 565 12.53 -17.99 -55.83
N PRO A 566 12.88 -19.29 -55.65
CA PRO A 566 11.89 -20.35 -55.98
C PRO A 566 11.98 -21.72 -55.24
N ARG A 567 10.86 -22.48 -55.27
CA ARG A 567 10.56 -23.96 -55.37
C ARG A 567 11.68 -25.02 -55.13
N ALA A 568 11.42 -26.29 -54.74
CA ALA A 568 10.25 -27.20 -54.65
C ALA A 568 10.45 -28.18 -53.44
N ALA A 569 9.50 -28.91 -52.80
CA ALA A 569 8.17 -29.48 -53.08
C ALA A 569 8.14 -30.95 -53.60
N CYS A 570 7.85 -31.92 -52.69
CA CYS A 570 7.35 -33.29 -52.97
C CYS A 570 6.81 -33.99 -51.68
N GLY A 571 5.98 -35.04 -51.81
CA GLY A 571 5.35 -35.89 -50.75
C GLY A 571 4.54 -37.03 -51.42
N PRO A 572 3.50 -37.67 -50.83
CA PRO A 572 2.99 -37.74 -49.43
C PRO A 572 2.57 -39.20 -49.00
N CYS A 573 1.58 -39.36 -48.09
CA CYS A 573 0.91 -40.62 -47.62
C CYS A 573 1.76 -41.54 -46.69
N ARG A 574 1.26 -42.37 -45.74
CA ARG A 574 -0.07 -42.77 -45.15
C ARG A 574 0.22 -43.52 -43.80
N GLU A 575 -0.63 -43.87 -42.82
CA GLU A 575 -2.09 -43.76 -42.54
C GLU A 575 -2.39 -43.76 -40.99
N SER A 576 -3.27 -44.62 -40.44
CA SER A 576 -3.65 -44.79 -38.99
C SER A 576 -4.38 -46.16 -38.78
N PRO A 577 -4.98 -46.58 -37.62
CA PRO A 577 -4.79 -46.31 -36.17
C PRO A 577 -4.66 -47.62 -35.30
N GLY A 578 -4.59 -47.56 -33.94
CA GLY A 578 -4.90 -48.75 -33.07
C GLY A 578 -4.37 -48.74 -31.60
N PRO A 579 -5.06 -49.31 -30.56
CA PRO A 579 -4.68 -49.10 -29.14
C PRO A 579 -4.70 -50.28 -28.10
N ARG A 580 -3.91 -50.10 -27.01
CA ARG A 580 -4.09 -50.54 -25.58
C ARG A 580 -4.10 -52.03 -25.12
N GLY A 581 -3.33 -52.29 -24.03
CA GLY A 581 -3.49 -53.38 -23.03
C GLY A 581 -2.16 -53.72 -22.30
N GLY A 582 -2.07 -54.18 -21.04
CA GLY A 582 -3.03 -54.21 -19.92
C GLY A 582 -2.67 -55.21 -18.80
N LEU A 583 -2.62 -54.77 -17.51
CA LEU A 583 -2.52 -55.61 -16.27
C LEU A 583 -1.17 -56.39 -16.09
N ARG A 584 -0.78 -57.01 -14.96
CA ARG A 584 -1.28 -57.18 -13.57
C ARG A 584 -0.11 -57.58 -12.63
N GLY A 585 -0.24 -57.45 -11.30
CA GLY A 585 0.59 -58.21 -10.32
C GLY A 585 1.09 -57.41 -9.10
N GLY A 586 1.27 -58.09 -7.96
CA GLY A 586 1.85 -57.51 -6.73
C GLY A 586 1.88 -58.51 -5.56
N MET A 587 2.72 -58.26 -4.56
CA MET A 587 2.82 -59.07 -3.32
C MET A 587 3.21 -58.21 -2.11
N ARG A 588 2.90 -58.70 -0.90
CA ARG A 588 3.25 -58.10 0.40
C ARG A 588 4.40 -58.88 1.05
N LEU A 589 5.19 -58.22 1.91
CA LEU A 589 5.78 -58.83 3.12
C LEU A 589 5.93 -57.77 4.23
N SER A 590 6.14 -58.21 5.47
CA SER A 590 6.02 -57.41 6.71
C SER A 590 7.36 -57.26 7.47
N PRO A 591 7.48 -56.33 8.45
CA PRO A 591 8.78 -55.82 8.93
C PRO A 591 9.32 -56.46 10.22
N PRO A 592 10.62 -56.27 10.54
CA PRO A 592 11.21 -56.54 11.86
C PRO A 592 10.96 -55.40 12.89
N ARG A 593 11.32 -55.65 14.16
CA ARG A 593 11.09 -54.79 15.35
C ARG A 593 12.39 -54.13 15.89
N PRO A 594 12.29 -53.08 16.74
CA PRO A 594 13.46 -52.28 17.20
C PRO A 594 14.18 -52.86 18.44
N PRO A 595 15.40 -52.39 18.75
CA PRO A 595 16.15 -52.71 19.97
C PRO A 595 15.76 -51.85 21.19
N THR A 596 16.16 -52.28 22.39
CA THR A 596 15.79 -51.69 23.70
C THR A 596 16.97 -51.63 24.68
N TRP A 597 17.21 -50.49 25.35
CA TRP A 597 17.95 -50.34 26.62
C TRP A 597 17.42 -49.07 27.34
N VAL A 598 16.75 -49.18 28.51
CA VAL A 598 17.26 -49.20 29.91
C VAL A 598 17.74 -47.83 30.46
N PRO A 599 17.14 -47.30 31.55
CA PRO A 599 17.53 -46.04 32.20
C PRO A 599 18.42 -46.22 33.45
N VAL A 600 18.92 -45.11 34.01
CA VAL A 600 19.70 -45.02 35.28
C VAL A 600 19.04 -44.00 36.24
N LEU A 601 19.29 -44.10 37.56
CA LEU A 601 18.48 -43.49 38.62
C LEU A 601 19.26 -42.68 39.69
N LEU A 602 18.65 -41.57 40.14
CA LEU A 602 18.71 -40.96 41.50
C LEU A 602 20.07 -40.40 42.00
N PRO A 603 20.16 -39.67 43.14
CA PRO A 603 19.14 -39.18 44.12
C PRO A 603 19.18 -37.62 44.33
N SER A 604 18.70 -36.98 45.42
CA SER A 604 17.36 -36.89 46.08
C SER A 604 17.41 -36.01 47.37
N ASP A 605 16.73 -34.84 47.41
CA ASP A 605 16.13 -34.10 48.58
C ASP A 605 16.97 -33.90 49.89
N PRO A 606 16.48 -33.38 51.08
CA PRO A 606 15.16 -32.85 51.53
C PRO A 606 15.26 -31.50 52.38
N PRO A 607 14.40 -31.14 53.38
CA PRO A 607 13.00 -30.64 53.27
C PRO A 607 12.58 -29.43 54.19
N GLY A 608 11.31 -28.98 54.06
CA GLY A 608 10.52 -28.31 55.14
C GLY A 608 9.46 -27.30 54.63
N ALA A 609 8.25 -27.09 55.20
CA ALA A 609 7.48 -27.78 56.26
C ALA A 609 5.94 -27.46 56.15
N CYS A 610 5.09 -27.99 57.06
CA CYS A 610 3.60 -27.96 57.06
C CYS A 610 2.96 -26.54 57.26
N GLY A 611 1.64 -26.28 57.12
CA GLY A 611 0.43 -27.15 57.08
C GLY A 611 -0.90 -26.46 56.60
N PRO A 612 -2.10 -26.66 57.21
CA PRO A 612 -3.18 -27.37 56.47
C PRO A 612 -4.65 -26.84 56.54
N MET A 613 -5.51 -27.47 55.70
CA MET A 613 -6.82 -28.12 56.04
C MET A 613 -8.16 -27.61 55.43
N ARG A 614 -9.07 -28.59 55.17
CA ARG A 614 -10.54 -28.57 54.90
C ARG A 614 -11.03 -28.14 53.49
N SER A 615 -12.00 -28.75 52.77
CA SER A 615 -12.75 -30.05 52.76
C SER A 615 -14.30 -29.96 52.79
N SER A 616 -14.99 -30.20 51.66
CA SER A 616 -16.34 -30.81 51.61
C SER A 616 -16.82 -31.12 50.18
N SER A 617 -17.50 -32.26 50.00
CA SER A 617 -18.30 -32.66 48.81
C SER A 617 -19.61 -33.31 49.32
N PRO A 618 -20.68 -33.44 48.49
CA PRO A 618 -21.08 -34.81 48.09
C PRO A 618 -21.85 -34.99 46.75
N ARG A 619 -21.72 -36.20 46.17
CA ARG A 619 -22.68 -37.04 45.39
C ARG A 619 -23.51 -36.41 44.23
N MET A 620 -23.60 -36.92 42.99
CA MET A 620 -23.74 -38.29 42.40
C MET A 620 -25.10 -39.00 42.57
N GLU A 621 -25.86 -39.08 41.47
CA GLU A 621 -26.57 -40.22 40.84
C GLU A 621 -27.01 -39.75 39.41
N LYS A 622 -27.28 -40.54 38.37
CA LYS A 622 -27.26 -42.00 38.10
C LYS A 622 -26.93 -42.24 36.60
N CYS A 623 -26.53 -43.45 36.20
CA CYS A 623 -26.00 -43.73 34.85
C CYS A 623 -27.02 -44.27 33.83
N THR A 624 -26.81 -43.99 32.55
CA THR A 624 -27.00 -44.96 31.45
C THR A 624 -26.15 -44.62 30.21
N ARG A 625 -25.62 -45.66 29.55
CA ARG A 625 -24.81 -45.71 28.32
C ARG A 625 -25.09 -47.10 27.70
N PRO A 626 -24.95 -47.36 26.37
CA PRO A 626 -23.77 -47.05 25.54
C PRO A 626 -24.15 -46.51 24.12
N SER A 627 -23.29 -46.34 23.10
CA SER A 627 -21.85 -46.63 22.92
C SER A 627 -21.14 -45.56 22.06
N ALA A 628 -19.87 -45.32 22.42
CA ALA A 628 -18.66 -44.98 21.64
C ALA A 628 -18.68 -45.00 20.09
N GLY A 629 -17.82 -44.25 19.36
CA GLY A 629 -16.72 -43.33 19.73
C GLY A 629 -16.21 -42.57 18.47
N SER A 630 -15.10 -41.82 18.42
CA SER A 630 -14.02 -41.53 19.39
C SER A 630 -13.23 -40.23 19.03
N HIS A 631 -12.46 -39.68 19.98
CA HIS A 631 -11.57 -38.49 19.90
C HIS A 631 -10.55 -38.59 21.07
N PRO A 632 -9.46 -37.77 21.13
CA PRO A 632 -8.62 -37.15 20.08
C PRO A 632 -7.17 -37.71 20.18
N PRO A 633 -6.01 -36.99 20.09
CA PRO A 633 -5.65 -35.74 20.80
C PRO A 633 -5.04 -34.62 19.91
N LEU A 634 -4.63 -33.51 20.54
CA LEU A 634 -3.88 -32.40 19.93
C LEU A 634 -2.37 -32.62 19.97
N THR A 635 -1.65 -32.10 18.98
CA THR A 635 -0.22 -31.75 19.07
C THR A 635 0.09 -30.47 18.26
N CYS A 636 1.03 -29.67 18.76
CA CYS A 636 1.61 -28.55 18.00
C CYS A 636 2.71 -29.07 17.05
N LEU A 637 2.99 -28.35 15.97
CA LEU A 637 4.26 -28.44 15.26
C LEU A 637 4.57 -27.12 14.53
N CYS A 638 5.85 -26.73 14.53
CA CYS A 638 6.37 -25.59 13.78
C CYS A 638 7.20 -26.06 12.58
N SER A 639 7.37 -25.18 11.61
CA SER A 639 8.46 -25.15 10.62
C SER A 639 8.63 -26.36 9.68
N ALA A 640 8.65 -26.08 8.38
CA ALA A 640 9.21 -26.98 7.36
C ALA A 640 10.20 -26.17 6.50
N GLN A 641 11.45 -26.62 6.47
CA GLN A 641 12.55 -26.05 5.70
C GLN A 641 13.24 -27.19 4.97
N VAL A 642 13.51 -27.03 3.66
CA VAL A 642 13.97 -28.14 2.80
C VAL A 642 15.37 -27.83 2.28
N CYS A 643 16.32 -28.68 2.65
CA CYS A 643 17.69 -28.69 2.12
C CYS A 643 17.98 -30.04 1.44
N LEU A 644 18.90 -30.04 0.47
CA LEU A 644 19.38 -31.24 -0.23
C LEU A 644 20.83 -31.58 0.20
N PRO A 645 21.26 -32.86 0.11
CA PRO A 645 22.50 -33.35 0.73
C PRO A 645 23.77 -33.17 -0.13
N PRO A 646 24.98 -33.34 0.45
CA PRO A 646 26.26 -32.93 -0.15
C PRO A 646 27.10 -34.05 -0.81
N CYS A 647 28.17 -33.65 -1.50
CA CYS A 647 29.33 -34.50 -1.86
C CYS A 647 30.59 -34.08 -1.08
N ALA A 648 31.64 -34.91 -1.09
CA ALA A 648 32.65 -34.94 -0.02
C ALA A 648 34.06 -34.38 -0.36
N LEU A 649 34.68 -33.84 0.70
CA LEU A 649 36.09 -33.96 1.17
C LEU A 649 37.09 -34.82 0.35
N PRO A 650 38.40 -34.46 0.31
CA PRO A 650 39.26 -34.79 1.46
C PRO A 650 40.43 -33.84 1.86
N LEU A 651 40.60 -33.71 3.18
CA LEU A 651 41.84 -33.78 4.01
C LEU A 651 43.15 -33.08 3.60
N ALA A 652 43.65 -32.22 4.50
CA ALA A 652 45.07 -32.18 4.92
C ALA A 652 45.23 -31.54 6.33
N ALA A 653 46.07 -32.14 7.18
CA ALA A 653 46.54 -31.68 8.52
C ALA A 653 47.67 -32.64 8.99
N PRO A 654 48.39 -32.42 10.13
CA PRO A 654 48.43 -31.28 11.05
C PRO A 654 49.89 -30.74 11.26
N PHE A 655 50.12 -29.88 12.26
CA PHE A 655 51.20 -30.07 13.27
C PHE A 655 50.98 -29.18 14.52
N LEU A 656 51.76 -29.40 15.60
CA LEU A 656 51.52 -28.87 16.96
C LEU A 656 52.80 -28.32 17.62
N GLY A 657 52.61 -27.43 18.60
CA GLY A 657 53.63 -27.00 19.59
C GLY A 657 54.08 -25.53 19.44
N LEU A 658 54.51 -24.84 20.50
CA LEU A 658 54.60 -25.17 21.94
C LEU A 658 54.58 -23.85 22.76
N SER A 659 54.39 -23.93 24.08
CA SER A 659 54.61 -22.81 25.02
C SER A 659 55.51 -23.24 26.18
N PRO A 660 56.25 -22.30 26.80
CA PRO A 660 56.06 -22.09 28.24
C PRO A 660 56.07 -20.61 28.69
N ARG A 661 55.80 -20.41 30.00
CA ARG A 661 55.78 -19.14 30.77
C ARG A 661 57.05 -19.01 31.66
N PRO A 662 57.11 -18.20 32.75
CA PRO A 662 56.81 -16.77 33.01
C PRO A 662 58.01 -16.01 33.67
N LEU A 663 57.83 -14.71 34.02
CA LEU A 663 58.37 -13.91 35.17
C LEU A 663 58.33 -12.39 34.82
N GLY A 664 58.27 -11.38 35.71
CA GLY A 664 58.03 -11.32 37.17
C GLY A 664 58.45 -9.97 37.83
N CYS A 665 57.63 -9.41 38.73
CA CYS A 665 57.92 -8.38 39.78
C CYS A 665 58.11 -6.87 39.43
N GLY A 666 57.64 -5.96 40.34
CA GLY A 666 58.16 -4.58 40.54
C GLY A 666 57.13 -3.41 40.67
N PRO A 667 56.95 -2.76 41.85
CA PRO A 667 55.93 -1.68 42.07
C PRO A 667 56.43 -0.35 42.72
N GLY A 668 55.57 0.70 42.80
CA GLY A 668 55.69 1.76 43.83
C GLY A 668 54.84 3.06 43.69
N PHE A 669 54.07 3.40 44.76
CA PHE A 669 53.69 4.71 45.38
C PHE A 669 53.31 5.98 44.54
N ALA A 670 52.49 6.96 44.99
CA ALA A 670 51.44 7.09 46.04
C ALA A 670 50.71 8.47 45.96
N GLU A 671 49.63 8.69 46.74
CA GLU A 671 48.93 9.99 46.95
C GLU A 671 49.58 10.85 48.08
N PRO A 672 49.22 12.15 48.25
CA PRO A 672 47.98 12.64 48.91
C PRO A 672 47.20 13.68 48.04
N GLY A 673 46.00 14.22 48.32
CA GLY A 673 45.27 14.54 49.57
C GLY A 673 45.58 15.98 50.06
N ALA A 674 44.66 16.86 50.52
CA ALA A 674 43.19 16.96 50.49
C ALA A 674 42.74 18.37 51.01
N THR A 675 41.46 18.73 50.81
CA THR A 675 40.62 19.71 51.59
C THR A 675 40.80 21.26 51.53
N GLU A 676 39.63 21.92 51.54
CA GLU A 676 39.23 23.27 52.04
C GLU A 676 39.79 24.57 51.42
N LEU A 677 38.93 25.27 50.65
CA LEU A 677 38.02 26.29 51.22
C LEU A 677 36.70 26.37 50.43
#